data_AF-A0A843BRH7-F1
#
_entry.id   AF-A0A843BRH7-F1
#
_cell.length_a   1.000
_cell.length_b   1.000
_cell.length_c   1.000
_cell.angle_alpha   90.00
_cell.angle_beta   90.00
_cell.angle_gamma   90.00
#
_symmetry.space_group_name_H-M   'P 1'
#
loop_
_entity.id
_entity.type
_entity.pdbx_description
1 polymer ?
#
loop_
_entity_poly.entity_id
_entity_poly.type
_entity_poly.pdbx_seq_one_letter_code
_entity_poly.pdbx_strand_id
1 'polypeptide(L)'
;MPRELKQLRKNYVQLQKNEIFQVIRSIRNQIDLKSDERETTEFAELLFLLIKHFSKTSDYNSERIILNQLVEVAWWAQEELAIIDFLSQGIYKILMDSNTARGEDRTNLFSDFIDIISRFPENRKIYSAISRATIELIKWGTDKEILKILEIMKQKSVLFPLVESLQILDAKVFMSILFYLEEQDCKTVKQIYNQFSSFAISNFEEEQNGDTARISTVLLGEDVNEILQEGAINAVINMARINSKEECEECILAIRRVIQDSEYLLRKDGKEFFRDIYRLSYTLDQFKLWDHFLDLQLIQDLKLERDKDEKYQMGEKKLFTIQKIMRIEEYDSLKGGRRGLKLAYDLDDLSDIEFVIHEIVKQKASEFKPVDLVEEVDAVIDTDEELKEHLREIGEIPQDRQSVDEIQDQITKSDDVTVPATKESKIEEQIKFLRQLELEDERNLMNQMLHAEALILAVGMFGFYSPTLNITPEEVLSHFENLSEHKMFIELVEPLVRAVTLRAARLDHHAANILLEILNTKGHKFLTKHYRLYNFVDNLVRLISYLGRTGKKEILIKIKNELEIANRISLDDETIPYKIAKAINESILSYSAEDNLMKIQLLELVKDIARMHSYNIDLQVKFVEGLNFLILDTGFSDIDQTEQLADELIEFARSYRNNQQIEEKAALGILWTLVFSKLKDQTTKLAKYKKEIDFIATSYPESAYLKKIKDLTEFILTN
;
A
#
# COMPACT_ATOMS: atom_id res chain seq x y z
N MET A 1 -21.27 -32.00 7.11
CA MET A 1 -20.07 -31.58 6.37
C MET A 1 -19.35 -32.82 5.83
N PRO A 2 -19.20 -32.95 4.50
CA PRO A 2 -18.54 -34.09 3.86
C PRO A 2 -17.10 -34.25 4.36
N ARG A 3 -16.62 -35.49 4.55
CA ARG A 3 -15.25 -35.77 5.01
C ARG A 3 -14.20 -35.13 4.09
N GLU A 4 -14.49 -35.11 2.79
CA GLU A 4 -13.65 -34.55 1.74
C GLU A 4 -13.48 -33.02 1.87
N LEU A 5 -14.54 -32.30 2.26
CA LEU A 5 -14.50 -30.84 2.45
C LEU A 5 -13.57 -30.46 3.61
N LYS A 6 -13.64 -31.19 4.74
CA LYS A 6 -12.72 -31.00 5.88
C LYS A 6 -11.26 -31.32 5.53
N GLN A 7 -11.05 -32.35 4.73
CA GLN A 7 -9.72 -32.80 4.36
C GLN A 7 -9.07 -31.84 3.36
N LEU A 8 -9.82 -31.37 2.37
CA LEU A 8 -9.33 -30.36 1.42
C LEU A 8 -9.01 -29.05 2.14
N ARG A 9 -9.88 -28.57 3.04
CA ARG A 9 -9.64 -27.35 3.82
C ARG A 9 -8.35 -27.38 4.65
N LYS A 10 -7.93 -28.55 5.13
CA LYS A 10 -6.69 -28.70 5.91
C LYS A 10 -5.44 -28.84 5.03
N ASN A 11 -5.58 -29.47 3.87
CA ASN A 11 -4.43 -29.98 3.12
C ASN A 11 -4.25 -29.35 1.74
N TYR A 12 -5.11 -28.42 1.29
CA TYR A 12 -5.05 -27.88 -0.08
C TYR A 12 -3.69 -27.29 -0.46
N VAL A 13 -2.93 -26.76 0.51
CA VAL A 13 -1.58 -26.21 0.31
C VAL A 13 -0.56 -27.29 -0.10
N GLN A 14 -0.81 -28.56 0.25
CA GLN A 14 0.07 -29.70 0.01
C GLN A 14 -0.36 -30.54 -1.20
N LEU A 15 -1.53 -30.26 -1.78
CA LEU A 15 -2.09 -31.03 -2.89
C LEU A 15 -1.66 -30.46 -4.24
N GLN A 16 -1.52 -31.32 -5.23
CA GLN A 16 -1.31 -30.87 -6.60
C GLN A 16 -2.60 -30.27 -7.17
N LYS A 17 -2.47 -29.30 -8.09
CA LYS A 17 -3.58 -28.63 -8.79
C LYS A 17 -4.66 -29.59 -9.31
N ASN A 18 -4.25 -30.70 -9.94
CA ASN A 18 -5.19 -31.68 -10.49
C ASN A 18 -5.99 -32.41 -9.41
N GLU A 19 -5.35 -32.69 -8.26
CA GLU A 19 -5.99 -33.33 -7.11
C GLU A 19 -7.01 -32.39 -6.48
N ILE A 20 -6.66 -31.11 -6.33
CA ILE A 20 -7.59 -30.07 -5.85
C ILE A 20 -8.86 -30.03 -6.72
N PHE A 21 -8.73 -29.98 -8.04
CA PHE A 21 -9.90 -29.95 -8.93
C PHE A 21 -10.72 -31.24 -8.92
N GLN A 22 -10.09 -32.41 -8.77
CA GLN A 22 -10.81 -33.67 -8.62
C GLN A 22 -11.65 -33.67 -7.33
N VAL A 23 -11.07 -33.21 -6.23
CA VAL A 23 -11.77 -33.13 -4.94
C VAL A 23 -12.91 -32.11 -4.98
N ILE A 24 -12.72 -30.95 -5.61
CA ILE A 24 -13.81 -29.97 -5.81
C ILE A 24 -14.98 -30.57 -6.58
N ARG A 25 -14.70 -31.31 -7.67
CA ARG A 25 -15.75 -32.00 -8.44
C ARG A 25 -16.48 -33.05 -7.61
N SER A 26 -15.74 -33.80 -6.79
CA SER A 26 -16.33 -34.78 -5.88
C SER A 26 -17.26 -34.12 -4.86
N ILE A 27 -16.79 -33.07 -4.18
CA ILE A 27 -17.56 -32.29 -3.20
C ILE A 27 -18.81 -31.69 -3.84
N ARG A 28 -18.68 -31.07 -5.03
CA ARG A 28 -19.80 -30.48 -5.77
C ARG A 28 -20.91 -31.50 -6.06
N ASN A 29 -20.56 -32.75 -6.35
CA ASN A 29 -21.54 -33.79 -6.64
C ASN A 29 -22.20 -34.38 -5.39
N GLN A 30 -21.64 -34.12 -4.19
CA GLN A 30 -22.15 -34.63 -2.92
C GLN A 30 -23.04 -33.62 -2.19
N ILE A 31 -22.84 -32.31 -2.39
CA ILE A 31 -23.60 -31.25 -1.73
C ILE A 31 -24.84 -30.89 -2.54
N ASP A 32 -26.01 -30.85 -1.89
CA ASP A 32 -27.21 -30.25 -2.47
C ASP A 32 -27.19 -28.72 -2.28
N LEU A 33 -26.70 -28.02 -3.31
CA LEU A 33 -26.52 -26.57 -3.33
C LEU A 33 -27.82 -25.77 -3.11
N LYS A 34 -29.00 -26.39 -3.19
CA LYS A 34 -30.30 -25.72 -3.00
C LYS A 34 -30.87 -25.83 -1.60
N SER A 35 -30.54 -26.89 -0.87
CA SER A 35 -31.26 -27.26 0.36
C SER A 35 -30.38 -27.29 1.61
N ASP A 36 -29.06 -27.47 1.47
CA ASP A 36 -28.12 -27.46 2.59
C ASP A 36 -27.34 -26.14 2.62
N GLU A 37 -27.95 -25.11 3.20
CA GLU A 37 -27.39 -23.75 3.33
C GLU A 37 -26.00 -23.76 3.99
N ARG A 38 -25.83 -24.59 5.02
CA ARG A 38 -24.59 -24.66 5.80
C ARG A 38 -23.46 -25.27 5.00
N GLU A 39 -23.67 -26.45 4.41
CA GLU A 39 -22.62 -27.09 3.61
C GLU A 39 -22.30 -26.30 2.35
N THR A 40 -23.30 -25.64 1.76
CA THR A 40 -23.13 -24.77 0.59
C THR A 40 -22.31 -23.53 0.94
N THR A 41 -22.54 -22.91 2.10
CA THR A 41 -21.74 -21.78 2.59
C THR A 41 -20.30 -22.19 2.90
N GLU A 42 -20.11 -23.33 3.58
CA GLU A 42 -18.79 -23.88 3.88
C GLU A 42 -18.00 -24.25 2.60
N PHE A 43 -18.71 -24.68 1.55
CA PHE A 43 -18.11 -24.95 0.24
C PHE A 43 -17.75 -23.65 -0.51
N ALA A 44 -18.61 -22.63 -0.47
CA ALA A 44 -18.32 -21.31 -1.04
C ALA A 44 -17.09 -20.66 -0.38
N GLU A 45 -16.98 -20.75 0.96
CA GLU A 45 -15.81 -20.30 1.72
C GLU A 45 -14.54 -21.03 1.25
N LEU A 46 -14.60 -22.35 1.06
CA LEU A 46 -13.47 -23.13 0.56
C LEU A 46 -13.04 -22.71 -0.85
N LEU A 47 -13.99 -22.49 -1.76
CA LEU A 47 -13.70 -22.00 -3.11
C LEU A 47 -13.02 -20.62 -3.04
N PHE A 48 -13.48 -19.73 -2.18
CA PHE A 48 -12.82 -18.44 -1.95
C PHE A 48 -11.38 -18.57 -1.40
N LEU A 49 -11.15 -19.47 -0.45
CA LEU A 49 -9.80 -19.76 0.07
C LEU A 49 -8.87 -20.31 -1.03
N LEU A 50 -9.41 -21.13 -1.94
CA LEU A 50 -8.66 -21.64 -3.09
C LEU A 50 -8.35 -20.55 -4.11
N ILE A 51 -9.25 -19.59 -4.33
CA ILE A 51 -8.94 -18.38 -5.11
C ILE A 51 -7.74 -17.67 -4.46
N LYS A 52 -7.78 -17.40 -3.14
CA LYS A 52 -6.65 -16.78 -2.43
C LYS A 52 -5.35 -17.58 -2.60
N HIS A 53 -5.41 -18.91 -2.56
CA HIS A 53 -4.25 -19.78 -2.72
C HIS A 53 -3.63 -19.67 -4.12
N PHE A 54 -4.43 -19.85 -5.18
CA PHE A 54 -3.93 -19.81 -6.56
C PHE A 54 -3.43 -18.42 -6.95
N SER A 55 -4.04 -17.38 -6.36
CA SER A 55 -3.62 -15.98 -6.44
C SER A 55 -2.18 -15.78 -5.91
N LYS A 56 -1.81 -16.39 -4.76
CA LYS A 56 -0.42 -16.37 -4.26
C LYS A 56 0.57 -17.04 -5.21
N THR A 57 0.12 -17.99 -6.03
CA THR A 57 0.96 -18.74 -7.00
C THR A 57 0.88 -18.18 -8.42
N SER A 58 0.15 -17.09 -8.65
CA SER A 58 -0.10 -16.49 -9.97
C SER A 58 -0.72 -17.45 -11.01
N ASP A 59 -1.51 -18.44 -10.57
CA ASP A 59 -2.16 -19.43 -11.46
C ASP A 59 -3.57 -18.97 -11.88
N TYR A 60 -3.59 -18.03 -12.81
CA TYR A 60 -4.80 -17.34 -13.26
C TYR A 60 -5.88 -18.27 -13.83
N ASN A 61 -5.49 -19.29 -14.61
CA ASN A 61 -6.46 -20.23 -15.16
C ASN A 61 -7.19 -20.98 -14.04
N SER A 62 -6.49 -21.30 -12.95
CA SER A 62 -7.11 -21.90 -11.77
C SER A 62 -8.03 -20.94 -11.05
N GLU A 63 -7.59 -19.70 -10.81
CA GLU A 63 -8.43 -18.64 -10.22
C GLU A 63 -9.76 -18.51 -10.96
N ARG A 64 -9.70 -18.41 -12.30
CA ARG A 64 -10.88 -18.29 -13.17
C ARG A 64 -11.80 -19.51 -13.09
N ILE A 65 -11.24 -20.73 -13.11
CA ILE A 65 -12.03 -21.96 -12.98
C ILE A 65 -12.75 -22.00 -11.63
N ILE A 66 -12.05 -21.64 -10.55
CA ILE A 66 -12.62 -21.63 -9.19
C ILE A 66 -13.67 -20.53 -9.05
N LEU A 67 -13.45 -19.33 -9.60
CA LEU A 67 -14.45 -18.26 -9.65
C LEU A 67 -15.73 -18.75 -10.33
N ASN A 68 -15.61 -19.41 -11.48
CA ASN A 68 -16.75 -19.96 -12.19
C ASN A 68 -17.49 -21.04 -11.37
N GLN A 69 -16.78 -21.83 -10.55
CA GLN A 69 -17.45 -22.71 -9.59
C GLN A 69 -18.18 -21.94 -8.50
N LEU A 70 -17.59 -20.86 -7.98
CA LEU A 70 -18.20 -20.04 -6.93
C LEU A 70 -19.45 -19.31 -7.44
N VAL A 71 -19.43 -18.84 -8.69
CA VAL A 71 -20.59 -18.28 -9.40
C VAL A 71 -21.72 -19.29 -9.50
N GLU A 72 -21.42 -20.53 -9.86
CA GLU A 72 -22.42 -21.61 -9.90
C GLU A 72 -23.01 -21.88 -8.51
N VAL A 73 -22.16 -21.93 -7.46
CA VAL A 73 -22.63 -22.11 -6.08
C VAL A 73 -23.55 -20.97 -5.65
N ALA A 74 -23.17 -19.72 -5.91
CA ALA A 74 -23.98 -18.54 -5.60
C ALA A 74 -25.33 -18.55 -6.33
N TRP A 75 -25.34 -18.99 -7.58
CA TRP A 75 -26.56 -19.10 -8.40
C TRP A 75 -27.53 -20.14 -7.83
N TRP A 76 -27.04 -21.32 -7.47
CA TRP A 76 -27.88 -22.38 -6.92
C TRP A 76 -28.36 -22.09 -5.50
N ALA A 77 -27.57 -21.35 -4.72
CA ALA A 77 -27.90 -20.92 -3.37
C ALA A 77 -28.85 -19.71 -3.31
N GLN A 78 -29.51 -19.33 -4.41
CA GLN A 78 -30.52 -18.26 -4.45
C GLN A 78 -30.06 -16.92 -3.84
N GLU A 79 -28.80 -16.55 -4.05
CA GLU A 79 -28.21 -15.29 -3.56
C GLU A 79 -28.11 -15.14 -2.03
N GLU A 80 -27.94 -16.24 -1.30
CA GLU A 80 -27.63 -16.19 0.13
C GLU A 80 -26.50 -15.19 0.45
N LEU A 81 -26.75 -14.31 1.43
CA LEU A 81 -25.93 -13.12 1.69
C LEU A 81 -24.45 -13.45 1.93
N ALA A 82 -24.17 -14.52 2.68
CA ALA A 82 -22.80 -14.95 2.99
C ALA A 82 -22.05 -15.44 1.74
N ILE A 83 -22.75 -16.12 0.83
CA ILE A 83 -22.17 -16.66 -0.41
C ILE A 83 -21.94 -15.54 -1.41
N ILE A 84 -22.86 -14.56 -1.49
CA ILE A 84 -22.67 -13.34 -2.28
C ILE A 84 -21.46 -12.56 -1.79
N ASP A 85 -21.23 -12.47 -0.47
CA ASP A 85 -20.04 -11.83 0.08
C ASP A 85 -18.75 -12.55 -0.34
N PHE A 86 -18.72 -13.89 -0.33
CA PHE A 86 -17.58 -14.65 -0.84
C PHE A 86 -17.37 -14.45 -2.34
N LEU A 87 -18.44 -14.42 -3.15
CA LEU A 87 -18.34 -14.17 -4.59
C LEU A 87 -17.82 -12.76 -4.88
N SER A 88 -18.38 -11.73 -4.23
CA SER A 88 -17.90 -10.35 -4.36
C SER A 88 -16.42 -10.23 -3.95
N GLN A 89 -16.01 -10.84 -2.84
CA GLN A 89 -14.60 -10.86 -2.42
C GLN A 89 -13.71 -11.65 -3.39
N GLY A 90 -14.21 -12.76 -3.95
CA GLY A 90 -13.51 -13.56 -4.96
C GLY A 90 -13.26 -12.76 -6.24
N ILE A 91 -14.26 -12.03 -6.73
CA ILE A 91 -14.13 -11.09 -7.86
C ILE A 91 -13.04 -10.07 -7.56
N TYR A 92 -13.06 -9.45 -6.38
CA TYR A 92 -12.03 -8.50 -5.94
C TYR A 92 -10.63 -9.12 -5.90
N LYS A 93 -10.49 -10.33 -5.37
CA LYS A 93 -9.19 -10.96 -5.14
C LYS A 93 -8.46 -11.31 -6.43
N ILE A 94 -9.19 -11.76 -7.45
CA ILE A 94 -8.64 -12.13 -8.77
C ILE A 94 -7.99 -10.92 -9.49
N LEU A 95 -8.36 -9.70 -9.10
CA LEU A 95 -7.81 -8.46 -9.65
C LEU A 95 -6.57 -7.97 -8.91
N MET A 96 -6.54 -8.09 -7.58
CA MET A 96 -5.49 -7.51 -6.73
C MET A 96 -4.09 -8.10 -7.00
N ASP A 97 -4.01 -9.32 -7.53
CA ASP A 97 -2.73 -10.00 -7.79
C ASP A 97 -2.33 -9.94 -9.29
N SER A 98 -3.00 -9.09 -10.10
CA SER A 98 -2.79 -8.96 -11.56
C SER A 98 -1.77 -7.90 -12.01
N ASN A 99 -0.99 -7.34 -11.08
CA ASN A 99 -0.19 -6.12 -11.31
C ASN A 99 1.02 -6.26 -12.26
N THR A 100 1.37 -7.45 -12.77
CA THR A 100 2.60 -7.57 -13.59
C THR A 100 2.56 -8.53 -14.79
N ALA A 101 1.49 -9.27 -15.09
CA ALA A 101 1.58 -10.30 -16.13
C ALA A 101 0.24 -10.73 -16.75
N ARG A 102 -0.51 -9.87 -17.44
CA ARG A 102 -1.73 -10.34 -18.13
C ARG A 102 -1.97 -9.63 -19.45
N GLY A 103 -1.62 -10.32 -20.54
CA GLY A 103 -2.04 -10.04 -21.92
C GLY A 103 -3.50 -10.43 -22.17
N GLU A 104 -3.73 -11.40 -23.07
CA GLU A 104 -5.06 -11.88 -23.51
C GLU A 104 -6.02 -12.30 -22.38
N ASP A 105 -5.49 -12.70 -21.23
CA ASP A 105 -6.22 -13.14 -20.04
C ASP A 105 -7.12 -12.05 -19.40
N ARG A 106 -6.78 -10.76 -19.54
CA ARG A 106 -7.64 -9.66 -19.02
C ARG A 106 -8.98 -9.60 -19.73
N THR A 107 -8.96 -9.79 -21.05
CA THR A 107 -10.17 -9.71 -21.88
C THR A 107 -11.10 -10.90 -21.64
N ASN A 108 -10.51 -12.07 -21.35
CA ASN A 108 -11.27 -13.25 -20.93
C ASN A 108 -11.96 -13.04 -19.57
N LEU A 109 -11.25 -12.43 -18.60
CA LEU A 109 -11.84 -12.10 -17.30
C LEU A 109 -13.02 -11.14 -17.42
N PHE A 110 -12.84 -10.10 -18.25
CA PHE A 110 -13.91 -9.14 -18.49
C PHE A 110 -15.14 -9.81 -19.11
N SER A 111 -14.96 -10.71 -20.08
CA SER A 111 -16.08 -11.50 -20.62
C SER A 111 -16.79 -12.30 -19.53
N ASP A 112 -16.04 -12.94 -18.63
CA ASP A 112 -16.63 -13.70 -17.52
C ASP A 112 -17.43 -12.78 -16.58
N PHE A 113 -16.96 -11.56 -16.31
CA PHE A 113 -17.70 -10.58 -15.51
C PHE A 113 -19.04 -10.19 -16.11
N ILE A 114 -19.09 -10.00 -17.43
CA ILE A 114 -20.37 -9.72 -18.10
C ILE A 114 -21.33 -10.91 -17.95
N ASP A 115 -20.83 -12.13 -18.08
CA ASP A 115 -21.62 -13.34 -17.87
C ASP A 115 -22.10 -13.44 -16.41
N ILE A 116 -21.30 -13.03 -15.43
CA ILE A 116 -21.73 -12.99 -14.01
C ILE A 116 -22.83 -11.94 -13.80
N ILE A 117 -22.69 -10.71 -14.31
CA ILE A 117 -23.75 -9.70 -14.18
C ILE A 117 -25.05 -10.18 -14.84
N SER A 118 -24.96 -10.82 -16.01
CA SER A 118 -26.15 -11.34 -16.69
C SER A 118 -26.90 -12.39 -15.86
N ARG A 119 -26.18 -13.11 -14.98
CA ARG A 119 -26.76 -14.06 -14.02
C ARG A 119 -27.33 -13.34 -12.79
N PHE A 120 -26.68 -12.28 -12.30
CA PHE A 120 -27.12 -11.56 -11.09
C PHE A 120 -27.49 -10.10 -11.39
N PRO A 121 -28.50 -9.83 -12.23
CA PRO A 121 -28.77 -8.50 -12.78
C PRO A 121 -29.21 -7.49 -11.72
N GLU A 122 -29.84 -7.93 -10.62
CA GLU A 122 -30.37 -7.06 -9.56
C GLU A 122 -29.45 -6.98 -8.32
N ASN A 123 -28.35 -7.74 -8.29
CA ASN A 123 -27.50 -7.83 -7.10
C ASN A 123 -26.45 -6.71 -7.04
N ARG A 124 -26.72 -5.69 -6.20
CA ARG A 124 -25.86 -4.51 -6.06
C ARG A 124 -24.42 -4.80 -5.59
N LYS A 125 -24.22 -5.81 -4.73
CA LYS A 125 -22.88 -6.17 -4.23
C LYS A 125 -22.01 -6.77 -5.34
N ILE A 126 -22.60 -7.65 -6.15
CA ILE A 126 -21.92 -8.22 -7.33
C ILE A 126 -21.63 -7.13 -8.35
N TYR A 127 -22.63 -6.30 -8.69
CA TYR A 127 -22.44 -5.17 -9.61
C TYR A 127 -21.33 -4.23 -9.14
N SER A 128 -21.33 -3.83 -7.86
CA SER A 128 -20.29 -2.96 -7.29
C SER A 128 -18.90 -3.59 -7.40
N ALA A 129 -18.76 -4.88 -7.08
CA ALA A 129 -17.51 -5.61 -7.21
C ALA A 129 -17.02 -5.65 -8.66
N ILE A 130 -17.90 -5.97 -9.62
CA ILE A 130 -17.57 -6.05 -11.04
C ILE A 130 -17.30 -4.68 -11.65
N SER A 131 -18.06 -3.65 -11.28
CA SER A 131 -17.84 -2.28 -11.75
C SER A 131 -16.46 -1.79 -11.35
N ARG A 132 -16.07 -1.98 -10.08
CA ARG A 132 -14.74 -1.62 -9.60
C ARG A 132 -13.64 -2.47 -10.25
N ALA A 133 -13.90 -3.75 -10.45
CA ALA A 133 -13.01 -4.65 -11.16
C ALA A 133 -12.72 -4.23 -12.60
N THR A 134 -13.77 -3.83 -13.30
CA THR A 134 -13.72 -3.40 -14.69
C THR A 134 -12.88 -2.13 -14.84
N ILE A 135 -13.03 -1.18 -13.91
CA ILE A 135 -12.22 0.05 -13.91
C ILE A 135 -10.73 -0.29 -13.74
N GLU A 136 -10.37 -1.18 -12.81
CA GLU A 136 -8.98 -1.61 -12.64
C GLU A 136 -8.45 -2.34 -13.89
N LEU A 137 -9.26 -3.19 -14.54
CA LEU A 137 -8.86 -3.85 -15.79
C LEU A 137 -8.57 -2.85 -16.92
N ILE A 138 -9.34 -1.77 -17.01
CA ILE A 138 -9.14 -0.70 -18.00
C ILE A 138 -7.91 0.13 -17.63
N LYS A 139 -7.80 0.56 -16.36
CA LYS A 139 -6.70 1.39 -15.85
C LYS A 139 -5.32 0.81 -16.10
N TRP A 140 -5.16 -0.51 -15.93
CA TRP A 140 -3.88 -1.20 -16.11
C TRP A 140 -3.72 -1.83 -17.49
N GLY A 141 -4.74 -1.73 -18.34
CA GLY A 141 -4.77 -2.31 -19.69
C GLY A 141 -3.88 -1.55 -20.67
N THR A 142 -3.34 -2.27 -21.65
CA THR A 142 -2.81 -1.60 -22.85
C THR A 142 -3.97 -1.10 -23.72
N ASP A 143 -3.76 -0.09 -24.56
CA ASP A 143 -4.80 0.41 -25.47
C ASP A 143 -5.48 -0.71 -26.30
N LYS A 144 -4.71 -1.70 -26.75
CA LYS A 144 -5.25 -2.87 -27.47
C LYS A 144 -6.21 -3.71 -26.61
N GLU A 145 -5.88 -3.90 -25.33
CA GLU A 145 -6.73 -4.64 -24.39
C GLU A 145 -7.98 -3.85 -24.05
N ILE A 146 -7.83 -2.53 -23.83
CA ILE A 146 -8.93 -1.61 -23.57
C ILE A 146 -9.94 -1.62 -24.73
N LEU A 147 -9.48 -1.56 -25.97
CA LEU A 147 -10.35 -1.64 -27.14
C LEU A 147 -11.02 -3.02 -27.30
N LYS A 148 -10.34 -4.11 -26.91
CA LYS A 148 -10.94 -5.46 -26.90
C LYS A 148 -12.01 -5.59 -25.81
N ILE A 149 -11.82 -4.98 -24.63
CA ILE A 149 -12.84 -4.86 -23.58
C ILE A 149 -14.07 -4.14 -24.13
N LEU A 150 -13.88 -3.02 -24.84
CA LEU A 150 -14.97 -2.29 -25.49
C LEU A 150 -15.73 -3.16 -26.51
N GLU A 151 -15.01 -3.93 -27.32
CA GLU A 151 -15.62 -4.83 -28.29
C GLU A 151 -16.46 -5.94 -27.61
N ILE A 152 -15.93 -6.54 -26.55
CA ILE A 152 -16.66 -7.54 -25.75
C ILE A 152 -17.92 -6.91 -25.15
N MET A 153 -17.82 -5.70 -24.61
CA MET A 153 -18.97 -5.01 -24.02
C MET A 153 -20.07 -4.79 -25.06
N LYS A 154 -19.70 -4.32 -26.27
CA LYS A 154 -20.64 -4.16 -27.40
C LYS A 154 -21.30 -5.47 -27.81
N GLN A 155 -20.53 -6.54 -27.94
CA GLN A 155 -21.07 -7.84 -28.34
C GLN A 155 -22.06 -8.37 -27.30
N LYS A 156 -21.78 -8.15 -26.01
CA LYS A 156 -22.60 -8.68 -24.91
C LYS A 156 -23.79 -7.78 -24.56
N SER A 157 -23.68 -6.46 -24.65
CA SER A 157 -24.79 -5.54 -24.37
C SER A 157 -25.94 -5.72 -25.36
N VAL A 158 -25.63 -6.07 -26.62
CA VAL A 158 -26.63 -6.44 -27.64
C VAL A 158 -27.39 -7.73 -27.27
N LEU A 159 -26.74 -8.67 -26.56
CA LEU A 159 -27.37 -9.92 -26.13
C LEU A 159 -28.27 -9.74 -24.90
N PHE A 160 -28.02 -8.72 -24.08
CA PHE A 160 -28.74 -8.46 -22.84
C PHE A 160 -29.26 -7.01 -22.73
N PRO A 161 -30.05 -6.53 -23.71
CA PRO A 161 -30.43 -5.12 -23.82
C PRO A 161 -31.33 -4.63 -22.68
N LEU A 162 -31.95 -5.53 -21.91
CA LEU A 162 -32.88 -5.21 -20.80
C LEU A 162 -32.23 -5.35 -19.41
N VAL A 163 -30.93 -5.65 -19.32
CA VAL A 163 -30.24 -5.79 -18.02
C VAL A 163 -29.67 -4.43 -17.61
N GLU A 164 -30.36 -3.73 -16.71
CA GLU A 164 -29.99 -2.38 -16.25
C GLU A 164 -28.54 -2.31 -15.74
N SER A 165 -28.10 -3.28 -14.93
CA SER A 165 -26.72 -3.33 -14.42
C SER A 165 -25.66 -3.41 -15.53
N LEU A 166 -25.98 -4.02 -16.68
CA LEU A 166 -25.08 -4.06 -17.84
C LEU A 166 -25.09 -2.72 -18.58
N GLN A 167 -26.23 -2.05 -18.68
CA GLN A 167 -26.31 -0.72 -19.27
C GLN A 167 -25.47 0.30 -18.47
N ILE A 168 -25.54 0.28 -17.14
CA ILE A 168 -24.74 1.18 -16.29
C ILE A 168 -23.25 0.82 -16.38
N LEU A 169 -22.92 -0.48 -16.43
CA LEU A 169 -21.53 -0.90 -16.65
C LEU A 169 -21.02 -0.42 -18.01
N ASP A 170 -21.84 -0.44 -19.06
CA ASP A 170 -21.48 0.01 -20.41
C ASP A 170 -21.03 1.48 -20.36
N ALA A 171 -21.85 2.35 -19.75
CA ALA A 171 -21.52 3.75 -19.57
C ALA A 171 -20.19 3.97 -18.81
N LYS A 172 -19.96 3.20 -17.73
CA LYS A 172 -18.72 3.27 -16.95
C LYS A 172 -17.50 2.77 -17.72
N VAL A 173 -17.67 1.73 -18.55
CA VAL A 173 -16.62 1.25 -19.45
C VAL A 173 -16.26 2.36 -20.42
N PHE A 174 -17.23 2.90 -21.17
CA PHE A 174 -16.98 3.99 -22.12
C PHE A 174 -16.26 5.18 -21.48
N MET A 175 -16.69 5.63 -20.30
CA MET A 175 -16.05 6.75 -19.58
C MET A 175 -14.61 6.41 -19.14
N SER A 176 -14.40 5.24 -18.56
CA SER A 176 -13.05 4.81 -18.12
C SER A 176 -12.10 4.66 -19.29
N ILE A 177 -12.58 4.16 -20.43
CA ILE A 177 -11.81 4.05 -21.66
C ILE A 177 -11.41 5.43 -22.18
N LEU A 178 -12.33 6.40 -22.19
CA LEU A 178 -12.01 7.76 -22.58
C LEU A 178 -10.99 8.42 -21.65
N PHE A 179 -10.83 7.96 -20.41
CA PHE A 179 -9.81 8.46 -19.47
C PHE A 179 -8.43 7.80 -19.67
N TYR A 180 -8.38 6.47 -19.83
CA TYR A 180 -7.13 5.70 -19.79
C TYR A 180 -6.49 5.42 -21.16
N LEU A 181 -7.13 5.74 -22.28
CA LEU A 181 -6.50 5.64 -23.60
C LEU A 181 -5.41 6.71 -23.77
N GLU A 182 -4.17 6.30 -24.05
CA GLU A 182 -3.01 7.22 -24.15
C GLU A 182 -2.45 7.39 -25.57
N GLU A 183 -2.51 6.38 -26.45
CA GLU A 183 -1.80 6.35 -27.75
C GLU A 183 -2.72 6.08 -28.96
N GLN A 184 -3.95 6.61 -28.95
CA GLN A 184 -4.91 6.40 -30.06
C GLN A 184 -5.08 7.61 -30.99
N ASP A 185 -5.51 7.34 -32.22
CA ASP A 185 -5.84 8.38 -33.18
C ASP A 185 -7.14 9.12 -32.83
N CYS A 186 -7.28 10.32 -33.38
CA CYS A 186 -8.42 11.18 -33.12
C CYS A 186 -9.76 10.55 -33.49
N LYS A 187 -9.76 9.77 -34.58
CA LYS A 187 -10.94 9.11 -35.13
C LYS A 187 -11.48 8.06 -34.16
N THR A 188 -10.60 7.34 -33.48
CA THR A 188 -10.94 6.32 -32.50
C THR A 188 -11.60 6.95 -31.27
N VAL A 189 -10.98 7.99 -30.68
CA VAL A 189 -11.55 8.71 -29.52
C VAL A 189 -12.93 9.28 -29.86
N LYS A 190 -13.06 9.91 -31.04
CA LYS A 190 -14.33 10.45 -31.55
C LYS A 190 -15.39 9.37 -31.74
N GLN A 191 -15.04 8.20 -32.26
CA GLN A 191 -15.97 7.07 -32.43
C GLN A 191 -16.47 6.54 -31.09
N ILE A 192 -15.57 6.40 -30.11
CA ILE A 192 -15.90 5.95 -28.76
C ILE A 192 -16.84 6.97 -28.08
N TYR A 193 -16.52 8.26 -28.16
CA TYR A 193 -17.39 9.30 -27.61
C TYR A 193 -18.78 9.33 -28.28
N ASN A 194 -18.86 9.25 -29.61
CA ASN A 194 -20.15 9.25 -30.30
C ASN A 194 -21.03 8.06 -29.87
N GLN A 195 -20.43 6.91 -29.61
CA GLN A 195 -21.13 5.73 -29.12
C GLN A 195 -21.61 5.94 -27.68
N PHE A 196 -20.75 6.47 -26.82
CA PHE A 196 -21.10 6.85 -25.45
C PHE A 196 -22.25 7.86 -25.40
N SER A 197 -22.16 8.94 -26.19
CA SER A 197 -23.19 9.98 -26.30
C SER A 197 -24.51 9.41 -26.82
N SER A 198 -24.48 8.57 -27.87
CA SER A 198 -25.69 7.94 -28.41
C SER A 198 -26.36 7.00 -27.40
N PHE A 199 -25.58 6.24 -26.64
CA PHE A 199 -26.08 5.40 -25.55
C PHE A 199 -26.76 6.26 -24.48
N ALA A 200 -26.13 7.37 -24.10
CA ALA A 200 -26.68 8.25 -23.07
C ALA A 200 -27.96 8.95 -23.52
N ILE A 201 -28.01 9.44 -24.75
CA ILE A 201 -29.21 10.07 -25.31
C ILE A 201 -30.36 9.06 -25.39
N SER A 202 -30.12 7.84 -25.87
CA SER A 202 -31.20 6.85 -26.10
C SER A 202 -31.80 6.23 -24.84
N ASN A 203 -31.00 6.00 -23.79
CA ASN A 203 -31.48 5.31 -22.58
C ASN A 203 -31.97 6.24 -21.46
N PHE A 204 -31.68 7.55 -21.55
CA PHE A 204 -32.00 8.51 -20.48
C PHE A 204 -32.99 9.60 -20.91
N GLU A 205 -33.58 9.52 -22.10
CA GLU A 205 -34.56 10.50 -22.61
C GLU A 205 -36.03 10.29 -22.16
N GLU A 206 -36.43 9.11 -21.65
CA GLU A 206 -37.83 8.76 -21.37
C GLU A 206 -38.31 9.02 -19.92
N GLU A 207 -37.97 10.14 -19.29
CA GLU A 207 -38.44 10.42 -17.91
C GLU A 207 -39.71 11.29 -17.80
N GLN A 208 -40.33 11.75 -18.90
CA GLN A 208 -41.31 12.83 -18.78
C GLN A 208 -42.81 12.55 -19.01
N ASN A 209 -43.30 11.41 -19.49
CA ASN A 209 -44.76 11.26 -19.64
C ASN A 209 -45.27 9.80 -19.62
N GLY A 210 -45.85 9.37 -18.50
CA GLY A 210 -46.81 8.25 -18.48
C GLY A 210 -46.82 7.41 -17.20
N ASP A 211 -48.00 7.19 -16.64
CA ASP A 211 -48.32 6.36 -15.43
C ASP A 211 -47.96 4.86 -15.54
N THR A 212 -47.06 4.48 -16.45
CA THR A 212 -46.45 3.15 -16.50
C THR A 212 -44.97 3.27 -16.20
N ALA A 213 -44.65 3.58 -14.94
CA ALA A 213 -43.29 3.48 -14.42
C ALA A 213 -42.81 2.02 -14.49
N ARG A 214 -42.19 1.64 -15.61
CA ARG A 214 -41.27 0.51 -15.71
C ARG A 214 -39.90 1.06 -16.03
N ILE A 215 -39.26 1.67 -15.05
CA ILE A 215 -37.83 1.63 -14.75
C ILE A 215 -37.75 2.23 -13.33
N SER A 216 -37.39 1.42 -12.33
CA SER A 216 -37.27 1.92 -10.95
C SER A 216 -35.98 2.73 -10.82
N THR A 217 -36.12 4.04 -10.91
CA THR A 217 -35.11 5.09 -10.80
C THR A 217 -34.54 5.23 -9.38
N VAL A 218 -33.92 4.17 -8.85
CA VAL A 218 -33.30 4.17 -7.50
C VAL A 218 -31.77 4.26 -7.55
N LEU A 219 -31.14 4.27 -8.74
CA LEU A 219 -29.67 4.28 -8.89
C LEU A 219 -29.11 5.33 -9.86
N LEU A 220 -29.91 6.22 -10.46
CA LEU A 220 -29.60 6.70 -11.82
C LEU A 220 -29.53 8.23 -12.05
N GLY A 221 -29.89 9.09 -11.11
CA GLY A 221 -29.97 10.54 -11.39
C GLY A 221 -28.63 11.29 -11.38
N GLU A 222 -27.87 11.19 -10.29
CA GLU A 222 -26.64 11.97 -10.10
C GLU A 222 -25.43 11.33 -10.81
N ASP A 223 -25.24 10.01 -10.65
CA ASP A 223 -24.12 9.26 -11.23
C ASP A 223 -24.06 9.34 -12.76
N VAL A 224 -25.21 9.35 -13.46
CA VAL A 224 -25.23 9.37 -14.94
C VAL A 224 -24.79 10.72 -15.49
N ASN A 225 -25.22 11.81 -14.84
CA ASN A 225 -24.81 13.16 -15.25
C ASN A 225 -23.31 13.38 -15.00
N GLU A 226 -22.79 12.86 -13.89
CA GLU A 226 -21.36 12.87 -13.59
C GLU A 226 -20.56 12.05 -14.62
N ILE A 227 -21.01 10.83 -14.94
CA ILE A 227 -20.39 9.96 -15.96
C ILE A 227 -20.37 10.65 -17.33
N LEU A 228 -21.45 11.35 -17.71
CA LEU A 228 -21.53 12.09 -18.97
C LEU A 228 -20.56 13.28 -19.02
N GLN A 229 -20.48 14.05 -17.94
CA GLN A 229 -19.57 15.18 -17.82
C GLN A 229 -18.11 14.71 -17.87
N GLU A 230 -17.76 13.68 -17.10
CA GLU A 230 -16.43 13.09 -17.09
C GLU A 230 -16.03 12.53 -18.45
N GLY A 231 -16.92 11.76 -19.08
CA GLY A 231 -16.67 11.21 -20.42
C GLY A 231 -16.40 12.30 -21.45
N ALA A 232 -17.17 13.40 -21.42
CA ALA A 232 -16.98 14.53 -22.31
C ALA A 232 -15.66 15.27 -22.08
N ILE A 233 -15.32 15.60 -20.82
CA ILE A 233 -14.06 16.26 -20.47
C ILE A 233 -12.86 15.43 -20.93
N ASN A 234 -12.87 14.12 -20.65
CA ASN A 234 -11.77 13.23 -20.99
C ASN A 234 -11.60 13.05 -22.49
N ALA A 235 -12.71 12.99 -23.25
CA ALA A 235 -12.66 13.01 -24.71
C ALA A 235 -12.02 14.29 -25.25
N VAL A 236 -12.36 15.47 -24.69
CA VAL A 236 -11.74 16.74 -25.08
C VAL A 236 -10.25 16.75 -24.75
N ILE A 237 -9.85 16.31 -23.56
CA ILE A 237 -8.43 16.20 -23.15
C ILE A 237 -7.63 15.35 -24.13
N ASN A 238 -8.13 14.16 -24.46
CA ASN A 238 -7.40 13.24 -25.34
C ASN A 238 -7.30 13.77 -26.77
N MET A 239 -8.38 14.31 -27.34
CA MET A 239 -8.33 14.91 -28.67
C MET A 239 -7.44 16.16 -28.71
N ALA A 240 -7.42 16.96 -27.63
CA ALA A 240 -6.54 18.13 -27.52
C ALA A 240 -5.05 17.73 -27.47
N ARG A 241 -4.72 16.67 -26.72
CA ARG A 241 -3.38 16.07 -26.69
C ARG A 241 -2.93 15.59 -28.06
N ILE A 242 -3.79 14.83 -28.78
CA ILE A 242 -3.48 14.34 -30.13
C ILE A 242 -3.26 15.52 -31.08
N ASN A 243 -4.16 16.51 -31.06
CA ASN A 243 -4.03 17.72 -31.88
C ASN A 243 -2.72 18.48 -31.61
N SER A 244 -2.25 18.53 -30.37
CA SER A 244 -0.99 19.19 -30.02
C SER A 244 0.26 18.52 -30.58
N LYS A 245 0.18 17.22 -30.90
CA LYS A 245 1.27 16.44 -31.48
C LYS A 245 1.25 16.46 -33.01
N GLU A 246 0.07 16.38 -33.60
CA GLU A 246 -0.11 16.10 -35.04
C GLU A 246 -0.81 17.22 -35.83
N GLU A 247 -1.24 18.31 -35.18
CA GLU A 247 -2.03 19.41 -35.79
C GLU A 247 -3.22 18.90 -36.63
N CYS A 248 -4.10 18.14 -35.98
CA CYS A 248 -5.20 17.42 -36.61
C CYS A 248 -6.51 18.23 -36.60
N GLU A 249 -6.89 18.82 -37.75
CA GLU A 249 -8.16 19.56 -37.90
C GLU A 249 -9.40 18.74 -37.54
N GLU A 250 -9.37 17.42 -37.76
CA GLU A 250 -10.45 16.52 -37.38
C GLU A 250 -10.68 16.49 -35.85
N CYS A 251 -9.63 16.66 -35.05
CA CYS A 251 -9.75 16.77 -33.60
C CYS A 251 -10.43 18.04 -33.14
N ILE A 252 -10.14 19.17 -33.77
CA ILE A 252 -10.80 20.44 -33.45
C ILE A 252 -12.31 20.32 -33.74
N LEU A 253 -12.68 19.75 -34.89
CA LEU A 253 -14.08 19.51 -35.24
C LEU A 253 -14.76 18.52 -34.28
N ALA A 254 -14.05 17.49 -33.81
CA ALA A 254 -14.57 16.52 -32.88
C ALA A 254 -14.76 17.11 -31.47
N ILE A 255 -13.80 17.87 -30.96
CA ILE A 255 -13.90 18.62 -29.69
C ILE A 255 -15.10 19.56 -29.72
N ARG A 256 -15.27 20.32 -30.81
CA ARG A 256 -16.45 21.18 -31.00
C ARG A 256 -17.76 20.42 -30.84
N ARG A 257 -17.86 19.26 -31.49
CA ARG A 257 -19.06 18.41 -31.40
C ARG A 257 -19.30 17.91 -29.98
N VAL A 258 -18.26 17.45 -29.27
CA VAL A 258 -18.37 17.05 -27.85
C VAL A 258 -18.95 18.18 -26.99
N ILE A 259 -18.41 19.40 -27.16
CA ILE A 259 -18.87 20.57 -26.40
C ILE A 259 -20.33 20.88 -26.72
N GLN A 260 -20.74 20.84 -27.99
CA GLN A 260 -22.11 21.09 -28.42
C GLN A 260 -23.11 20.03 -27.94
N ASP A 261 -22.78 18.75 -28.06
CA ASP A 261 -23.61 17.63 -27.60
C ASP A 261 -23.82 17.74 -26.08
N SER A 262 -22.77 18.09 -25.36
CA SER A 262 -22.82 18.28 -23.91
C SER A 262 -23.67 19.51 -23.55
N GLU A 263 -23.48 20.66 -24.21
CA GLU A 263 -24.28 21.88 -24.01
C GLU A 263 -25.78 21.59 -24.19
N TYR A 264 -26.14 20.82 -25.22
CA TYR A 264 -27.52 20.41 -25.49
C TYR A 264 -28.11 19.55 -24.36
N LEU A 265 -27.40 18.49 -23.96
CA LEU A 265 -27.87 17.53 -22.96
C LEU A 265 -28.17 18.19 -21.60
N LEU A 266 -27.37 19.16 -21.20
CA LEU A 266 -27.41 19.72 -19.83
C LEU A 266 -28.28 20.98 -19.71
N ARG A 267 -28.39 21.79 -20.78
CA ARG A 267 -29.32 22.93 -20.79
C ARG A 267 -30.79 22.50 -20.87
N LYS A 268 -31.08 21.27 -21.36
CA LYS A 268 -32.44 20.69 -21.43
C LYS A 268 -33.10 20.57 -20.05
N ASP A 269 -32.32 20.33 -18.99
CA ASP A 269 -32.80 20.10 -17.61
C ASP A 269 -32.64 21.31 -16.67
N GLY A 270 -32.12 22.44 -17.15
CA GLY A 270 -31.83 23.61 -16.31
C GLY A 270 -30.70 23.39 -15.29
N LYS A 271 -29.81 22.41 -15.53
CA LYS A 271 -28.66 22.12 -14.66
C LYS A 271 -27.45 22.99 -15.04
N GLU A 272 -26.68 23.41 -14.04
CA GLU A 272 -25.42 24.12 -14.25
C GLU A 272 -24.38 23.16 -14.86
N PHE A 273 -23.76 23.60 -15.96
CA PHE A 273 -22.89 22.77 -16.79
C PHE A 273 -21.46 22.77 -16.24
N PHE A 274 -20.95 21.56 -15.94
CA PHE A 274 -19.73 21.25 -15.21
C PHE A 274 -19.71 21.79 -13.78
N ARG A 275 -19.77 20.89 -12.79
CA ARG A 275 -19.10 21.20 -11.51
C ARG A 275 -17.58 21.33 -11.69
N ASP A 276 -17.04 20.68 -12.73
CA ASP A 276 -15.62 20.66 -13.12
C ASP A 276 -15.28 21.66 -14.25
N ILE A 277 -15.81 22.90 -14.21
CA ILE A 277 -15.51 23.98 -15.19
C ILE A 277 -14.01 24.09 -15.46
N TYR A 278 -13.22 23.85 -14.43
CA TYR A 278 -11.76 23.94 -14.39
C TYR A 278 -11.04 22.97 -15.34
N ARG A 279 -11.44 21.69 -15.41
CA ARG A 279 -10.70 20.71 -16.23
C ARG A 279 -10.85 21.01 -17.71
N LEU A 280 -12.03 21.47 -18.13
CA LEU A 280 -12.23 21.91 -19.51
C LEU A 280 -11.47 23.22 -19.78
N SER A 281 -11.60 24.24 -18.93
CA SER A 281 -10.88 25.51 -19.12
C SER A 281 -9.37 25.32 -19.19
N TYR A 282 -8.82 24.49 -18.29
CA TYR A 282 -7.41 24.14 -18.26
C TYR A 282 -6.96 23.46 -19.56
N THR A 283 -7.74 22.51 -20.05
CA THR A 283 -7.45 21.82 -21.32
C THR A 283 -7.41 22.84 -22.47
N LEU A 284 -8.36 23.77 -22.50
CA LEU A 284 -8.40 24.81 -23.52
C LEU A 284 -7.20 25.77 -23.42
N ASP A 285 -6.72 26.09 -22.21
CA ASP A 285 -5.52 26.91 -22.01
C ASP A 285 -4.22 26.16 -22.38
N GLN A 286 -4.04 24.95 -21.85
CA GLN A 286 -2.86 24.12 -22.06
C GLN A 286 -2.59 23.90 -23.55
N PHE A 287 -3.64 23.63 -24.32
CA PHE A 287 -3.56 23.34 -25.74
C PHE A 287 -3.91 24.52 -26.65
N LYS A 288 -4.07 25.73 -26.07
CA LYS A 288 -4.37 26.99 -26.79
C LYS A 288 -5.60 26.90 -27.71
N LEU A 289 -6.67 26.28 -27.21
CA LEU A 289 -7.86 25.94 -27.99
C LEU A 289 -9.01 26.94 -27.89
N TRP A 290 -8.94 27.94 -27.00
CA TRP A 290 -10.04 28.89 -26.77
C TRP A 290 -10.58 29.50 -28.04
N ASP A 291 -9.71 30.09 -28.85
CA ASP A 291 -10.09 30.84 -30.05
C ASP A 291 -10.82 29.98 -31.08
N HIS A 292 -10.64 28.66 -31.04
CA HIS A 292 -11.35 27.72 -31.90
C HIS A 292 -12.81 27.51 -31.52
N PHE A 293 -13.24 27.89 -30.30
CA PHE A 293 -14.57 27.57 -29.77
C PHE A 293 -15.29 28.77 -29.12
N LEU A 294 -14.74 29.99 -29.20
CA LEU A 294 -15.35 31.20 -28.62
C LEU A 294 -16.73 31.54 -29.21
N ASP A 295 -17.11 30.95 -30.34
CA ASP A 295 -18.44 31.10 -30.92
C ASP A 295 -19.51 30.24 -30.22
N LEU A 296 -19.13 29.29 -29.37
CA LEU A 296 -20.04 28.49 -28.56
C LEU A 296 -20.38 29.26 -27.26
N GLN A 297 -21.67 29.45 -26.98
CA GLN A 297 -22.14 30.21 -25.82
C GLN A 297 -21.59 29.62 -24.51
N LEU A 298 -21.59 28.31 -24.40
CA LEU A 298 -21.03 27.62 -23.25
C LEU A 298 -19.55 27.96 -23.00
N ILE A 299 -18.73 28.08 -24.04
CA ILE A 299 -17.31 28.42 -23.91
C ILE A 299 -17.15 29.91 -23.57
N GLN A 300 -18.04 30.78 -24.04
CA GLN A 300 -18.08 32.18 -23.61
C GLN A 300 -18.44 32.30 -22.14
N ASP A 301 -19.46 31.58 -21.69
CA ASP A 301 -19.89 31.55 -20.28
C ASP A 301 -18.76 31.01 -19.39
N LEU A 302 -18.12 29.91 -19.82
CA LEU A 302 -16.99 29.30 -19.13
C LEU A 302 -15.75 30.23 -19.11
N LYS A 303 -15.49 30.96 -20.20
CA LYS A 303 -14.42 31.98 -20.25
C LYS A 303 -14.75 33.19 -19.37
N LEU A 304 -16.01 33.64 -19.33
CA LEU A 304 -16.46 34.73 -18.48
C LEU A 304 -16.37 34.37 -17.00
N GLU A 305 -16.79 33.17 -16.60
CA GLU A 305 -16.61 32.69 -15.23
C GLU A 305 -15.14 32.52 -14.88
N ARG A 306 -14.31 32.02 -15.79
CA ARG A 306 -12.84 31.95 -15.62
C ARG A 306 -12.18 33.33 -15.51
N ASP A 307 -12.63 34.31 -16.29
CA ASP A 307 -12.03 35.65 -16.40
C ASP A 307 -12.56 36.63 -15.34
N LYS A 308 -13.70 36.35 -14.71
CA LYS A 308 -14.17 37.07 -13.52
C LYS A 308 -13.23 36.90 -12.33
N ASP A 309 -12.37 35.88 -12.36
CA ASP A 309 -11.66 35.42 -11.18
C ASP A 309 -10.13 35.26 -11.37
N GLU A 310 -9.46 36.38 -11.61
CA GLU A 310 -8.01 36.52 -11.82
C GLU A 310 -7.16 35.92 -10.67
N LYS A 311 -7.68 35.96 -9.43
CA LYS A 311 -7.02 35.34 -8.27
C LYS A 311 -7.00 33.82 -8.37
N TYR A 312 -8.02 33.19 -8.95
CA TYR A 312 -8.10 31.75 -9.07
C TYR A 312 -7.27 31.18 -10.21
N GLN A 313 -7.12 31.91 -11.33
CA GLN A 313 -6.14 31.58 -12.38
C GLN A 313 -4.71 31.53 -11.83
N MET A 314 -4.39 32.43 -10.89
CA MET A 314 -3.08 32.48 -10.24
C MET A 314 -2.90 31.34 -9.20
N GLY A 315 -3.96 30.99 -8.48
CA GLY A 315 -4.02 29.83 -7.59
C GLY A 315 -3.78 28.51 -8.33
N GLU A 316 -4.45 28.31 -9.46
CA GLU A 316 -4.40 27.08 -10.28
C GLU A 316 -3.02 26.84 -10.92
N LYS A 317 -2.42 27.88 -11.50
CA LYS A 317 -1.07 27.81 -12.08
C LYS A 317 -0.01 27.48 -11.03
N LYS A 318 -0.22 27.97 -9.80
CA LYS A 318 0.62 27.66 -8.63
C LYS A 318 0.38 26.23 -8.12
N LEU A 319 -0.87 25.77 -8.07
CA LEU A 319 -1.31 24.42 -7.65
C LEU A 319 -0.78 23.31 -8.57
N PHE A 320 -0.83 23.51 -9.88
CA PHE A 320 -0.27 22.57 -10.86
C PHE A 320 1.26 22.46 -10.77
N THR A 321 1.93 23.57 -10.44
CA THR A 321 3.38 23.59 -10.19
C THR A 321 3.71 22.74 -8.95
N ILE A 322 2.92 22.87 -7.87
CA ILE A 322 3.07 22.09 -6.63
C ILE A 322 2.84 20.58 -6.89
N GLN A 323 1.75 20.21 -7.57
CA GLN A 323 1.45 18.80 -7.88
C GLN A 323 2.52 18.14 -8.78
N LYS A 324 3.10 18.89 -9.73
CA LYS A 324 4.18 18.39 -10.59
C LYS A 324 5.50 18.20 -9.82
N ILE A 325 5.79 19.06 -8.84
CA ILE A 325 6.95 18.94 -7.93
C ILE A 325 6.75 17.76 -6.97
N MET A 326 5.54 17.55 -6.45
CA MET A 326 5.21 16.41 -5.59
C MET A 326 5.53 15.07 -6.26
N ARG A 327 5.22 14.90 -7.55
CA ARG A 327 5.58 13.66 -8.28
C ARG A 327 7.09 13.42 -8.34
N ILE A 328 7.91 14.48 -8.35
CA ILE A 328 9.38 14.39 -8.39
C ILE A 328 9.92 14.00 -7.01
N GLU A 329 9.49 14.69 -5.95
CA GLU A 329 9.82 14.34 -4.56
C GLU A 329 9.32 12.94 -4.16
N GLU A 330 8.15 12.53 -4.67
CA GLU A 330 7.59 11.19 -4.52
C GLU A 330 8.48 10.13 -5.16
N TYR A 331 9.06 10.41 -6.35
CA TYR A 331 9.97 9.52 -7.05
C TYR A 331 11.33 9.39 -6.33
N ASP A 332 11.86 10.48 -5.78
CA ASP A 332 13.08 10.47 -4.96
C ASP A 332 12.85 9.80 -3.59
N SER A 333 11.65 9.96 -3.03
CA SER A 333 11.23 9.28 -1.79
C SER A 333 11.11 7.77 -1.93
N LEU A 334 10.66 7.30 -3.10
CA LEU A 334 10.56 5.87 -3.42
C LEU A 334 11.94 5.24 -3.68
N LYS A 335 12.93 6.00 -4.18
CA LYS A 335 14.32 5.53 -4.35
C LYS A 335 15.09 5.44 -3.02
N GLY A 336 14.84 6.36 -2.08
CA GLY A 336 15.46 6.34 -0.73
C GLY A 336 14.94 5.21 0.19
N GLY A 337 13.81 4.58 -0.15
CA GLY A 337 13.11 3.60 0.69
C GLY A 337 13.79 2.24 0.87
N ARG A 338 14.94 1.97 0.22
CA ARG A 338 15.76 0.74 0.38
C ARG A 338 16.86 0.85 1.46
N ARG A 339 16.76 1.80 2.40
CA ARG A 339 17.75 1.96 3.47
C ARG A 339 17.27 1.23 4.72
N GLY A 340 17.68 -0.02 4.87
CA GLY A 340 17.55 -0.78 6.12
C GLY A 340 18.86 -0.69 6.89
N LEU A 341 18.77 -0.41 8.19
CA LEU A 341 19.90 -0.57 9.12
C LEU A 341 20.24 -2.06 9.20
N LYS A 342 21.46 -2.43 8.81
CA LYS A 342 22.05 -3.73 9.10
C LYS A 342 23.15 -3.49 10.12
N LEU A 343 23.28 -4.37 11.12
CA LEU A 343 24.41 -4.34 12.06
C LEU A 343 25.71 -4.41 11.26
N ALA A 344 26.78 -3.78 11.76
CA ALA A 344 28.11 -3.85 11.13
C ALA A 344 28.65 -5.29 11.00
N TYR A 345 28.10 -6.20 11.81
CA TYR A 345 28.33 -7.64 11.77
C TYR A 345 26.97 -8.35 11.68
N ASP A 346 26.83 -9.27 10.73
CA ASP A 346 25.63 -10.09 10.60
C ASP A 346 25.72 -11.23 11.61
N LEU A 347 24.93 -11.17 12.69
CA LEU A 347 24.90 -12.23 13.71
C LEU A 347 24.28 -13.55 13.18
N ASP A 348 23.86 -13.59 11.92
CA ASP A 348 23.50 -14.81 11.21
C ASP A 348 24.65 -15.37 10.36
N ASP A 349 25.72 -14.60 10.15
CA ASP A 349 26.95 -15.04 9.48
C ASP A 349 27.95 -15.65 10.48
N LEU A 350 28.38 -16.88 10.20
CA LEU A 350 29.28 -17.63 11.07
C LEU A 350 30.69 -17.03 11.15
N SER A 351 31.13 -16.32 10.11
CA SER A 351 32.45 -15.70 10.05
C SER A 351 32.48 -14.46 10.95
N ASP A 352 31.40 -13.68 10.92
CA ASP A 352 31.20 -12.52 11.79
C ASP A 352 31.06 -12.93 13.26
N ILE A 353 30.28 -13.98 13.54
CA ILE A 353 30.20 -14.58 14.89
C ILE A 353 31.59 -15.02 15.37
N GLU A 354 32.34 -15.73 14.53
CA GLU A 354 33.68 -16.21 14.85
C GLU A 354 34.62 -15.03 15.16
N PHE A 355 34.59 -13.97 14.34
CA PHE A 355 35.38 -12.76 14.56
C PHE A 355 35.05 -12.10 15.92
N VAL A 356 33.76 -11.88 16.20
CA VAL A 356 33.31 -11.27 17.46
C VAL A 356 33.73 -12.11 18.66
N ILE A 357 33.59 -13.45 18.60
CA ILE A 357 34.04 -14.34 19.68
C ILE A 357 35.55 -14.22 19.90
N HIS A 358 36.34 -14.21 18.83
CA HIS A 358 37.79 -14.08 18.94
C HIS A 358 38.19 -12.76 19.59
N GLU A 359 37.54 -11.65 19.23
CA GLU A 359 37.81 -10.35 19.84
C GLU A 359 37.41 -10.32 21.32
N ILE A 360 36.26 -10.91 21.69
CA ILE A 360 35.82 -10.98 23.09
C ILE A 360 36.79 -11.85 23.94
N VAL A 361 37.20 -13.01 23.43
CA VAL A 361 38.12 -13.93 24.14
C VAL A 361 39.52 -13.34 24.30
N LYS A 362 39.95 -12.44 23.41
CA LYS A 362 41.23 -11.71 23.54
C LYS A 362 41.21 -10.65 24.66
N GLN A 363 40.03 -10.20 25.12
CA GLN A 363 39.94 -9.16 26.16
C GLN A 363 40.38 -9.69 27.53
N LYS A 364 41.07 -8.85 28.30
CA LYS A 364 41.52 -9.18 29.67
C LYS A 364 40.46 -8.79 30.70
N ALA A 365 40.32 -9.61 31.74
CA ALA A 365 39.26 -9.51 32.75
C ALA A 365 39.10 -8.15 33.48
N SER A 366 40.11 -7.29 33.45
CA SER A 366 40.12 -5.99 34.13
C SER A 366 39.68 -4.80 33.26
N GLU A 367 39.48 -4.97 31.96
CA GLU A 367 39.15 -3.89 31.00
C GLU A 367 38.18 -4.39 29.91
N PHE A 368 37.04 -4.96 30.31
CA PHE A 368 36.00 -5.31 29.34
C PHE A 368 35.41 -4.03 28.75
N LYS A 369 35.64 -3.83 27.45
CA LYS A 369 34.95 -2.79 26.69
C LYS A 369 33.80 -3.46 25.95
N PRO A 370 32.59 -2.85 25.95
CA PRO A 370 31.54 -3.26 25.04
C PRO A 370 32.10 -3.33 23.62
N VAL A 371 31.75 -4.37 22.88
CA VAL A 371 31.91 -4.32 21.42
C VAL A 371 30.81 -3.37 20.94
N ASP A 372 31.19 -2.16 20.49
CA ASP A 372 30.23 -1.18 19.97
C ASP A 372 29.53 -1.78 18.74
N LEU A 373 28.32 -2.30 18.95
CA LEU A 373 27.38 -2.58 17.89
C LEU A 373 26.87 -1.21 17.41
N VAL A 374 27.58 -0.65 16.42
CA VAL A 374 27.44 0.76 15.99
C VAL A 374 25.99 1.21 15.85
N GLU A 375 25.71 2.37 16.45
CA GLU A 375 24.42 2.99 16.72
C GLU A 375 23.63 3.49 15.50
N GLU A 376 24.26 3.77 14.37
CA GLU A 376 23.59 4.23 13.16
C GLU A 376 24.55 4.16 11.97
N VAL A 377 24.22 3.33 10.96
CA VAL A 377 25.06 3.13 9.77
C VAL A 377 25.23 4.43 8.96
N ASP A 378 24.26 5.36 9.02
CA ASP A 378 24.28 6.59 8.21
C ASP A 378 25.24 7.68 8.74
N ALA A 379 25.62 7.69 10.03
CA ALA A 379 26.58 8.67 10.56
C ALA A 379 28.05 8.21 10.44
N VAL A 380 28.27 6.89 10.43
CA VAL A 380 29.62 6.29 10.43
C VAL A 380 30.15 6.01 9.02
N ILE A 381 29.29 5.70 8.03
CA ILE A 381 29.73 5.50 6.63
C ILE A 381 30.41 6.76 6.02
N ASP A 382 30.01 7.95 6.47
CA ASP A 382 30.61 9.21 6.00
C ASP A 382 31.92 9.56 6.74
N THR A 383 32.26 8.83 7.81
CA THR A 383 33.42 9.12 8.67
C THR A 383 34.46 7.99 8.76
N ASP A 384 34.12 6.74 8.44
CA ASP A 384 35.01 5.57 8.47
C ASP A 384 35.07 4.86 7.09
N GLU A 385 36.19 5.07 6.37
CA GLU A 385 36.41 4.54 5.02
C GLU A 385 36.75 3.04 4.99
N GLU A 386 37.21 2.45 6.09
CA GLU A 386 37.59 1.03 6.14
C GLU A 386 36.32 0.14 6.25
N LEU A 387 35.36 0.55 7.09
CA LEU A 387 34.05 -0.07 7.20
C LEU A 387 33.24 0.06 5.90
N LYS A 388 33.34 1.22 5.23
CA LYS A 388 32.66 1.50 3.95
C LYS A 388 33.14 0.60 2.82
N GLU A 389 34.44 0.31 2.76
CA GLU A 389 35.00 -0.59 1.74
C GLU A 389 34.64 -2.05 2.02
N HIS A 390 34.62 -2.47 3.29
CA HIS A 390 34.14 -3.79 3.69
C HIS A 390 32.67 -4.02 3.26
N LEU A 391 31.79 -3.04 3.47
CA LEU A 391 30.39 -3.08 3.04
C LEU A 391 30.22 -3.11 1.50
N ARG A 392 31.19 -2.57 0.73
CA ARG A 392 31.24 -2.70 -0.73
C ARG A 392 31.74 -4.07 -1.17
N GLU A 393 32.73 -4.62 -0.48
CA GLU A 393 33.29 -5.95 -0.77
C GLU A 393 32.26 -7.06 -0.59
N ILE A 394 31.38 -6.96 0.42
CA ILE A 394 30.30 -7.92 0.66
C ILE A 394 29.02 -7.62 -0.16
N GLY A 395 29.03 -6.59 -1.01
CA GLY A 395 27.96 -6.28 -1.96
C GLY A 395 26.72 -5.60 -1.38
N GLU A 396 26.78 -5.13 -0.14
CA GLU A 396 25.70 -4.41 0.55
C GLU A 396 25.61 -2.93 0.08
N ILE A 397 26.70 -2.40 -0.52
CA ILE A 397 26.75 -1.09 -1.21
C ILE A 397 27.29 -1.27 -2.65
N PRO A 398 26.62 -0.75 -3.71
CA PRO A 398 27.13 -0.81 -5.09
C PRO A 398 28.44 -0.05 -5.29
N GLN A 399 29.37 -0.61 -6.09
CA GLN A 399 30.70 -0.04 -6.35
C GLN A 399 30.68 1.32 -7.09
N ASP A 400 29.55 1.71 -7.67
CA ASP A 400 29.36 2.87 -8.56
C ASP A 400 28.52 4.01 -7.93
N ARG A 401 28.30 4.01 -6.62
CA ARG A 401 27.50 5.06 -5.95
C ARG A 401 28.26 6.39 -5.79
N GLN A 402 27.67 7.45 -6.37
CA GLN A 402 28.04 8.86 -6.17
C GLN A 402 27.39 9.47 -4.91
N SER A 403 28.04 10.47 -4.31
CA SER A 403 27.58 11.19 -3.11
C SER A 403 26.38 12.12 -3.38
N VAL A 404 25.73 12.61 -2.31
CA VAL A 404 24.61 13.58 -2.39
C VAL A 404 25.02 14.85 -3.15
N ASP A 405 26.27 15.30 -2.95
CA ASP A 405 26.83 16.50 -3.60
C ASP A 405 27.09 16.27 -5.11
N GLU A 406 27.49 15.06 -5.50
CA GLU A 406 27.83 14.72 -6.89
C GLU A 406 26.60 14.60 -7.80
N ILE A 407 25.43 14.28 -7.23
CA ILE A 407 24.15 14.15 -7.95
C ILE A 407 23.49 15.53 -8.15
N GLN A 408 23.60 16.44 -7.16
CA GLN A 408 23.12 17.82 -7.29
C GLN A 408 23.85 18.58 -8.42
N ASP A 409 25.15 18.33 -8.60
CA ASP A 409 25.95 18.97 -9.64
C ASP A 409 25.68 18.48 -11.06
N GLN A 410 25.05 17.31 -11.23
CA GLN A 410 24.71 16.74 -12.54
C GLN A 410 23.33 17.15 -13.04
N ILE A 411 22.33 17.20 -12.15
CA ILE A 411 20.95 17.61 -12.48
C ILE A 411 20.87 19.10 -12.85
N THR A 412 21.73 19.92 -12.25
CA THR A 412 21.83 21.36 -12.53
C THR A 412 22.32 21.66 -13.97
N LYS A 413 22.85 20.67 -14.70
CA LYS A 413 23.44 20.87 -16.04
C LYS A 413 22.51 20.54 -17.22
N SER A 414 21.37 19.89 -17.03
CA SER A 414 20.62 19.26 -18.14
C SER A 414 19.25 19.84 -18.51
N ASP A 415 18.61 20.70 -17.71
CA ASP A 415 17.27 21.22 -18.04
C ASP A 415 17.13 22.74 -17.97
N ASP A 416 16.62 23.32 -19.06
CA ASP A 416 16.49 24.75 -19.35
C ASP A 416 15.22 25.38 -18.72
N VAL A 417 14.90 25.02 -17.47
CA VAL A 417 13.89 25.69 -16.64
C VAL A 417 14.61 26.32 -15.45
N THR A 418 15.32 27.41 -15.74
CA THR A 418 16.32 28.05 -14.88
C THR A 418 15.80 28.81 -13.65
N VAL A 419 14.61 28.48 -13.13
CA VAL A 419 14.24 28.89 -11.76
C VAL A 419 13.57 27.72 -11.04
N PRO A 420 14.24 27.10 -10.06
CA PRO A 420 13.63 26.07 -9.23
C PRO A 420 12.45 26.69 -8.48
N ALA A 421 11.25 26.19 -8.73
CA ALA A 421 10.07 26.41 -7.88
C ALA A 421 10.23 25.76 -6.49
N THR A 422 11.38 25.15 -6.22
CA THR A 422 11.84 24.57 -4.94
C THR A 422 12.51 25.60 -4.01
N LYS A 423 12.42 26.91 -4.27
CA LYS A 423 12.91 27.93 -3.32
C LYS A 423 11.83 28.26 -2.29
N GLU A 424 12.17 28.11 -1.01
CA GLU A 424 11.34 28.43 0.18
C GLU A 424 10.53 29.74 0.05
N SER A 425 11.14 30.79 -0.52
CA SER A 425 10.49 32.08 -0.77
C SER A 425 9.28 32.04 -1.71
N LYS A 426 9.21 31.04 -2.61
CA LYS A 426 8.06 30.82 -3.50
C LYS A 426 6.92 30.06 -2.81
N ILE A 427 7.25 29.16 -1.89
CA ILE A 427 6.26 28.49 -1.02
C ILE A 427 5.65 29.52 -0.05
N GLU A 428 6.46 30.42 0.50
CA GLU A 428 5.99 31.57 1.30
C GLU A 428 5.01 32.47 0.57
N GLU A 429 5.32 32.82 -0.68
CA GLU A 429 4.43 33.61 -1.53
C GLU A 429 3.10 32.90 -1.79
N GLN A 430 3.11 31.56 -1.89
CA GLN A 430 1.93 30.73 -2.10
C GLN A 430 1.05 30.63 -0.85
N ILE A 431 1.64 30.39 0.33
CA ILE A 431 0.89 30.30 1.61
C ILE A 431 0.27 31.65 1.97
N LYS A 432 1.02 32.76 1.84
CA LYS A 432 0.47 34.10 2.11
C LYS A 432 -0.70 34.45 1.19
N PHE A 433 -0.64 34.01 -0.06
CA PHE A 433 -1.71 34.20 -1.03
C PHE A 433 -2.97 33.39 -0.67
N LEU A 434 -2.83 32.13 -0.26
CA LEU A 434 -3.96 31.30 0.17
C LEU A 434 -4.63 31.84 1.45
N ARG A 435 -3.83 32.25 2.45
CA ARG A 435 -4.35 32.89 3.67
C ARG A 435 -5.05 34.23 3.41
N GLN A 436 -4.68 34.95 2.34
CA GLN A 436 -5.38 36.17 1.92
C GLN A 436 -6.75 35.87 1.29
N LEU A 437 -6.90 34.71 0.64
CA LEU A 437 -8.17 34.28 0.05
C LEU A 437 -9.17 33.78 1.12
N GLU A 438 -8.71 33.11 2.19
CA GLU A 438 -9.57 32.70 3.31
C GLU A 438 -10.30 33.87 3.99
N LEU A 439 -9.67 35.06 4.01
CA LEU A 439 -10.23 36.26 4.63
C LEU A 439 -11.38 36.89 3.83
N GLU A 440 -11.62 36.46 2.59
CA GLU A 440 -12.62 37.04 1.69
C GLU A 440 -13.96 36.25 1.64
N ASP A 441 -14.11 35.17 2.43
CA ASP A 441 -15.36 34.40 2.68
C ASP A 441 -16.10 33.87 1.43
N GLU A 442 -15.35 33.48 0.38
CA GLU A 442 -15.91 32.90 -0.84
C GLU A 442 -16.12 31.37 -0.72
N ARG A 443 -17.34 30.98 -0.33
CA ARG A 443 -17.73 29.57 -0.05
C ARG A 443 -17.52 28.57 -1.20
N ASN A 444 -17.49 29.03 -2.46
CA ASN A 444 -17.43 28.13 -3.62
C ASN A 444 -16.03 27.53 -3.85
N LEU A 445 -14.97 28.13 -3.29
CA LEU A 445 -13.59 27.73 -3.53
C LEU A 445 -12.85 27.14 -2.32
N MET A 446 -13.55 27.07 -1.20
CA MET A 446 -13.05 26.53 0.05
C MET A 446 -12.43 25.13 -0.12
N ASN A 447 -13.05 24.22 -0.88
CA ASN A 447 -12.57 22.84 -0.98
C ASN A 447 -11.25 22.68 -1.77
N GLN A 448 -11.07 23.44 -2.85
CA GLN A 448 -9.84 23.40 -3.65
C GLN A 448 -8.71 24.19 -2.96
N MET A 449 -9.05 25.26 -2.23
CA MET A 449 -8.09 25.96 -1.39
C MET A 449 -7.62 25.09 -0.21
N LEU A 450 -8.54 24.42 0.48
CA LEU A 450 -8.22 23.45 1.52
C LEU A 450 -7.35 22.30 0.97
N HIS A 451 -7.59 21.86 -0.27
CA HIS A 451 -6.75 20.88 -0.97
C HIS A 451 -5.32 21.41 -1.22
N ALA A 452 -5.23 22.61 -1.80
CA ALA A 452 -3.98 23.25 -2.16
C ALA A 452 -3.12 23.51 -0.94
N GLU A 453 -3.74 24.02 0.12
CA GLU A 453 -3.12 24.25 1.41
C GLU A 453 -2.67 22.93 2.05
N ALA A 454 -3.48 21.87 1.99
CA ALA A 454 -3.07 20.54 2.46
C ALA A 454 -1.87 19.98 1.67
N LEU A 455 -1.82 20.18 0.35
CA LEU A 455 -0.69 19.79 -0.50
C LEU A 455 0.55 20.64 -0.25
N ILE A 456 0.39 21.94 0.03
CA ILE A 456 1.50 22.85 0.34
C ILE A 456 2.03 22.60 1.75
N LEU A 457 1.17 22.35 2.74
CA LEU A 457 1.55 21.90 4.08
C LEU A 457 2.30 20.57 3.97
N ALA A 458 1.81 19.63 3.15
CA ALA A 458 2.51 18.39 2.82
C ALA A 458 3.90 18.64 2.20
N VAL A 459 4.04 19.58 1.25
CA VAL A 459 5.32 19.91 0.57
C VAL A 459 6.28 20.72 1.45
N GLY A 460 5.79 21.66 2.26
CA GLY A 460 6.57 22.34 3.30
C GLY A 460 7.08 21.31 4.32
N MET A 461 6.20 20.37 4.67
CA MET A 461 6.54 19.11 5.33
C MET A 461 7.29 18.12 4.42
N PHE A 462 7.93 18.43 3.30
CA PHE A 462 8.92 17.52 2.66
C PHE A 462 10.35 18.05 2.59
N GLY A 463 10.57 19.36 2.75
CA GLY A 463 11.94 19.89 2.59
C GLY A 463 12.29 21.24 3.21
N PHE A 464 11.39 21.96 3.88
CA PHE A 464 11.72 23.32 4.37
C PHE A 464 11.39 23.46 5.84
N TYR A 465 12.39 23.32 6.70
CA TYR A 465 12.31 23.91 8.04
C TYR A 465 12.42 25.42 7.84
N SER A 466 11.29 26.09 7.63
CA SER A 466 11.23 27.53 7.34
C SER A 466 10.93 28.31 8.61
N PRO A 467 11.90 29.08 9.16
CA PRO A 467 11.68 29.94 10.32
C PRO A 467 10.61 31.03 10.08
N THR A 468 10.31 31.30 8.80
CA THR A 468 9.44 32.38 8.31
C THR A 468 8.01 31.90 8.02
N LEU A 469 7.80 30.65 7.60
CA LEU A 469 6.45 30.09 7.39
C LEU A 469 5.74 29.73 8.69
N ASN A 470 6.50 29.35 9.73
CA ASN A 470 6.00 28.99 11.06
C ASN A 470 4.72 28.13 11.04
N ILE A 471 4.66 27.17 10.11
CA ILE A 471 3.57 26.18 10.04
C ILE A 471 3.67 25.35 11.31
N THR A 472 2.70 25.50 12.21
CA THR A 472 2.72 24.78 13.48
C THR A 472 1.99 23.44 13.37
N PRO A 473 2.35 22.43 14.19
CA PRO A 473 1.59 21.17 14.26
C PRO A 473 0.10 21.39 14.50
N GLU A 474 -0.27 22.40 15.30
CA GLU A 474 -1.66 22.75 15.58
C GLU A 474 -2.42 23.23 14.34
N GLU A 475 -1.74 23.98 13.45
CA GLU A 475 -2.32 24.43 12.18
C GLU A 475 -2.62 23.24 11.26
N VAL A 476 -1.69 22.29 11.14
CA VAL A 476 -1.87 21.07 10.34
C VAL A 476 -2.99 20.19 10.92
N LEU A 477 -3.09 20.10 12.25
CA LEU A 477 -4.13 19.31 12.93
C LEU A 477 -5.51 19.95 12.80
N SER A 478 -5.62 21.27 12.99
CA SER A 478 -6.86 22.02 12.75
C SER A 478 -7.33 21.85 11.31
N HIS A 479 -6.40 21.88 10.35
CA HIS A 479 -6.71 21.68 8.94
C HIS A 479 -7.20 20.27 8.64
N PHE A 480 -6.52 19.26 9.21
CA PHE A 480 -6.93 17.86 9.11
C PHE A 480 -8.31 17.61 9.72
N GLU A 481 -8.63 18.24 10.85
CA GLU A 481 -9.94 18.14 11.50
C GLU A 481 -11.03 18.80 10.66
N ASN A 482 -10.79 20.01 10.14
CA ASN A 482 -11.72 20.70 9.23
C ASN A 482 -11.99 19.87 7.96
N LEU A 483 -10.94 19.33 7.32
CA LEU A 483 -11.06 18.43 6.17
C LEU A 483 -11.81 17.14 6.52
N SER A 484 -11.69 16.67 7.76
CA SER A 484 -12.34 15.45 8.21
C SER A 484 -13.87 15.56 8.30
N GLU A 485 -14.40 16.77 8.47
CA GLU A 485 -15.83 17.04 8.60
C GLU A 485 -16.54 17.23 7.25
N HIS A 486 -15.79 17.58 6.20
CA HIS A 486 -16.32 17.77 4.85
C HIS A 486 -16.40 16.42 4.12
N LYS A 487 -17.58 16.08 3.56
CA LYS A 487 -17.88 14.77 2.93
C LYS A 487 -16.96 14.35 1.76
N MET A 488 -16.04 15.21 1.32
CA MET A 488 -15.00 14.94 0.31
C MET A 488 -13.68 14.41 0.92
N PHE A 489 -13.77 13.79 2.10
CA PHE A 489 -12.67 13.27 2.91
C PHE A 489 -11.58 12.50 2.14
N ILE A 490 -11.89 11.77 1.06
CA ILE A 490 -10.93 10.86 0.44
C ILE A 490 -9.88 11.62 -0.38
N GLU A 491 -10.29 12.49 -1.29
CA GLU A 491 -9.39 13.14 -2.24
C GLU A 491 -8.52 14.23 -1.61
N LEU A 492 -8.99 14.85 -0.52
CA LEU A 492 -8.33 15.97 0.15
C LEU A 492 -7.38 15.55 1.27
N VAL A 493 -7.75 14.53 2.04
CA VAL A 493 -6.99 14.08 3.22
C VAL A 493 -5.88 13.11 2.83
N GLU A 494 -6.09 12.30 1.79
CA GLU A 494 -5.15 11.26 1.38
C GLU A 494 -3.73 11.79 1.06
N PRO A 495 -3.53 12.90 0.33
CA PRO A 495 -2.20 13.44 0.06
C PRO A 495 -1.48 13.96 1.32
N LEU A 496 -2.21 14.61 2.23
CA LEU A 496 -1.66 15.12 3.49
C LEU A 496 -1.24 13.97 4.41
N VAL A 497 -2.12 12.98 4.56
CA VAL A 497 -1.86 11.77 5.35
C VAL A 497 -0.67 11.02 4.78
N ARG A 498 -0.62 10.88 3.46
CA ARG A 498 0.51 10.27 2.76
C ARG A 498 1.81 11.02 3.05
N ALA A 499 1.80 12.34 2.97
CA ALA A 499 2.97 13.17 3.21
C ALA A 499 3.49 13.06 4.65
N VAL A 500 2.59 13.26 5.60
CA VAL A 500 2.85 13.11 7.05
C VAL A 500 3.39 11.71 7.35
N THR A 501 2.83 10.67 6.73
CA THR A 501 3.26 9.28 6.93
C THR A 501 4.63 8.98 6.33
N LEU A 502 4.90 9.44 5.11
CA LEU A 502 6.20 9.25 4.46
C LEU A 502 7.32 9.98 5.22
N ARG A 503 7.03 11.17 5.78
CA ARG A 503 8.02 11.92 6.57
C ARG A 503 8.16 11.39 8.00
N ALA A 504 7.09 10.94 8.64
CA ALA A 504 7.18 10.20 9.90
C ALA A 504 8.02 8.92 9.74
N ALA A 505 7.93 8.24 8.58
CA ALA A 505 8.78 7.10 8.25
C ALA A 505 10.26 7.46 8.01
N ARG A 506 10.59 8.74 7.84
CA ARG A 506 11.95 9.30 7.84
C ARG A 506 12.39 9.82 9.21
N LEU A 507 11.65 9.48 10.27
CA LEU A 507 11.99 9.85 11.66
C LEU A 507 11.92 11.37 11.95
N ASP A 508 11.25 12.15 11.09
CA ASP A 508 11.03 13.56 11.36
C ASP A 508 10.08 13.72 12.56
N HIS A 509 10.59 14.37 13.61
CA HIS A 509 9.91 14.46 14.89
C HIS A 509 8.55 15.17 14.81
N HIS A 510 8.44 16.22 13.98
CA HIS A 510 7.21 17.01 13.85
C HIS A 510 6.14 16.26 13.07
N ALA A 511 6.52 15.64 11.95
CA ALA A 511 5.61 14.80 11.17
C ALA A 511 5.16 13.56 11.95
N ALA A 512 6.06 12.95 12.72
CA ALA A 512 5.71 11.87 13.64
C ALA A 512 4.66 12.34 14.64
N ASN A 513 4.86 13.48 15.32
CA ASN A 513 3.88 14.01 16.28
C ASN A 513 2.52 14.32 15.63
N ILE A 514 2.48 14.88 14.42
CA ILE A 514 1.23 15.12 13.69
C ILE A 514 0.52 13.79 13.36
N LEU A 515 1.27 12.79 12.86
CA LEU A 515 0.71 11.47 12.58
C LEU A 515 0.15 10.81 13.84
N LEU A 516 0.85 10.97 14.96
CA LEU A 516 0.43 10.45 16.25
C LEU A 516 -0.89 11.07 16.71
N GLU A 517 -1.06 12.38 16.58
CA GLU A 517 -2.31 13.05 16.91
C GLU A 517 -3.45 12.60 15.99
N ILE A 518 -3.21 12.47 14.69
CA ILE A 518 -4.19 11.92 13.74
C ILE A 518 -4.63 10.50 14.14
N LEU A 519 -3.66 9.64 14.45
CA LEU A 519 -3.91 8.26 14.89
C LEU A 519 -4.55 8.22 16.28
N ASN A 520 -4.26 9.18 17.16
CA ASN A 520 -4.88 9.26 18.48
C ASN A 520 -6.37 9.59 18.38
N THR A 521 -6.73 10.48 17.47
CA THR A 521 -8.10 10.99 17.31
C THR A 521 -8.98 10.05 16.49
N LYS A 522 -8.43 9.40 15.45
CA LYS A 522 -9.22 8.58 14.50
C LYS A 522 -8.86 7.09 14.48
N GLY A 523 -7.67 6.73 14.99
CA GLY A 523 -7.19 5.36 15.24
C GLY A 523 -7.56 4.34 14.16
N HIS A 524 -8.23 3.29 14.58
CA HIS A 524 -8.63 2.17 13.74
C HIS A 524 -9.47 2.55 12.50
N LYS A 525 -10.41 3.49 12.60
CA LYS A 525 -11.27 3.89 11.46
C LYS A 525 -10.44 4.50 10.34
N PHE A 526 -9.44 5.30 10.71
CA PHE A 526 -8.53 5.93 9.79
C PHE A 526 -7.56 4.92 9.16
N LEU A 527 -6.96 4.04 9.98
CA LEU A 527 -6.11 2.96 9.49
C LEU A 527 -6.84 2.09 8.47
N THR A 528 -8.08 1.67 8.75
CA THR A 528 -8.87 0.81 7.87
C THR A 528 -9.19 1.46 6.51
N LYS A 529 -9.25 2.80 6.46
CA LYS A 529 -9.56 3.54 5.24
C LYS A 529 -8.34 3.75 4.33
N HIS A 530 -7.16 3.93 4.91
CA HIS A 530 -5.96 4.35 4.17
C HIS A 530 -4.84 3.29 4.08
N TYR A 531 -4.98 2.13 4.73
CA TYR A 531 -3.91 1.13 4.78
C TYR A 531 -3.42 0.59 3.43
N ARG A 532 -4.28 0.53 2.40
CA ARG A 532 -3.95 -0.05 1.08
C ARG A 532 -3.12 0.89 0.21
N LEU A 533 -2.91 2.10 0.68
CA LEU A 533 -2.27 3.16 -0.08
C LEU A 533 -0.82 3.33 0.38
N TYR A 534 0.09 3.49 -0.57
CA TYR A 534 1.45 4.03 -0.37
C TYR A 534 2.31 3.40 0.74
N ASN A 535 2.30 2.08 0.89
CA ASN A 535 3.09 1.35 1.91
C ASN A 535 2.84 1.88 3.33
N PHE A 536 1.63 2.37 3.61
CA PHE A 536 1.26 3.01 4.87
C PHE A 536 1.51 2.10 6.08
N VAL A 537 1.24 0.79 5.97
CA VAL A 537 1.57 -0.21 7.00
C VAL A 537 3.07 -0.26 7.28
N ASP A 538 3.90 -0.33 6.24
CA ASP A 538 5.36 -0.39 6.40
C ASP A 538 5.91 0.92 7.00
N ASN A 539 5.30 2.06 6.67
CA ASN A 539 5.65 3.34 7.27
C ASN A 539 5.27 3.42 8.76
N LEU A 540 4.12 2.86 9.16
CA LEU A 540 3.75 2.75 10.57
C LEU A 540 4.65 1.78 11.33
N VAL A 541 5.07 0.68 10.69
CA VAL A 541 6.08 -0.23 11.25
C VAL A 541 7.42 0.50 11.46
N ARG A 542 7.84 1.36 10.52
CA ARG A 542 9.02 2.22 10.71
C ARG A 542 8.84 3.22 11.86
N LEU A 543 7.64 3.80 11.99
CA LEU A 543 7.33 4.68 13.12
C LEU A 543 7.33 3.93 14.46
N ILE A 544 6.87 2.68 14.51
CA ILE A 544 7.02 1.81 15.69
C ILE A 544 8.49 1.68 16.04
N SER A 545 9.35 1.40 15.05
CA SER A 545 10.80 1.33 15.27
C SER A 545 11.34 2.65 15.86
N TYR A 546 11.00 3.81 15.25
CA TYR A 546 11.35 5.16 15.76
C TYR A 546 10.93 5.43 17.20
N LEU A 547 9.66 5.15 17.52
CA LEU A 547 9.09 5.45 18.84
C LEU A 547 9.72 4.58 19.92
N GLY A 548 10.12 3.37 19.54
CA GLY A 548 10.91 2.51 20.39
C GLY A 548 12.29 3.12 20.65
N ARG A 549 12.99 3.66 19.63
CA ARG A 549 14.31 4.31 19.84
C ARG A 549 14.24 5.55 20.71
N THR A 550 13.18 6.34 20.54
CA THR A 550 13.01 7.62 21.25
C THR A 550 12.37 7.48 22.64
N GLY A 551 12.13 6.25 23.12
CA GLY A 551 11.55 6.02 24.45
C GLY A 551 10.07 6.35 24.59
N LYS A 552 9.36 6.59 23.49
CA LYS A 552 7.91 6.87 23.48
C LYS A 552 7.08 5.57 23.50
N LYS A 553 7.34 4.70 24.49
CA LYS A 553 6.77 3.34 24.59
C LYS A 553 5.24 3.29 24.60
N GLU A 554 4.59 4.17 25.35
CA GLU A 554 3.12 4.19 25.48
C GLU A 554 2.44 4.39 24.11
N ILE A 555 3.03 5.26 23.30
CA ILE A 555 2.55 5.59 21.97
C ILE A 555 2.85 4.45 20.99
N LEU A 556 4.04 3.86 21.06
CA LEU A 556 4.37 2.65 20.30
C LEU A 556 3.34 1.54 20.52
N ILE A 557 3.01 1.26 21.79
CA ILE A 557 2.02 0.22 22.16
C ILE A 557 0.66 0.55 21.56
N LYS A 558 0.25 1.82 21.60
CA LYS A 558 -1.01 2.26 20.99
C LYS A 558 -1.03 1.98 19.50
N ILE A 559 0.00 2.41 18.74
CA ILE A 559 0.06 2.19 17.28
C ILE A 559 0.11 0.71 16.95
N LYS A 560 0.93 -0.08 17.65
CA LYS A 560 0.97 -1.54 17.53
C LYS A 560 -0.44 -2.13 17.65
N ASN A 561 -1.14 -1.82 18.73
CA ASN A 561 -2.45 -2.41 19.01
C ASN A 561 -3.48 -1.99 17.97
N GLU A 562 -3.49 -0.71 17.57
CA GLU A 562 -4.38 -0.21 16.51
C GLU A 562 -4.09 -0.89 15.16
N LEU A 563 -2.81 -1.14 14.84
CA LEU A 563 -2.40 -1.85 13.62
C LEU A 563 -2.77 -3.34 13.66
N GLU A 564 -2.65 -4.00 14.82
CA GLU A 564 -3.12 -5.38 15.01
C GLU A 564 -4.64 -5.50 14.93
N ILE A 565 -5.38 -4.55 15.50
CA ILE A 565 -6.85 -4.47 15.39
C ILE A 565 -7.24 -4.26 13.93
N ALA A 566 -6.59 -3.32 13.23
CA ALA A 566 -6.79 -3.11 11.80
C ALA A 566 -6.49 -4.40 11.03
N ASN A 567 -5.39 -5.10 11.35
CA ASN A 567 -5.00 -6.35 10.70
C ASN A 567 -6.08 -7.42 10.81
N ARG A 568 -6.59 -7.64 12.02
CA ARG A 568 -7.63 -8.64 12.29
C ARG A 568 -8.96 -8.34 11.62
N ILE A 569 -9.34 -7.07 11.51
CA ILE A 569 -10.66 -6.66 11.00
C ILE A 569 -10.64 -6.51 9.48
N SER A 570 -9.53 -6.00 8.91
CA SER A 570 -9.53 -5.42 7.58
C SER A 570 -8.37 -5.83 6.68
N LEU A 571 -7.20 -6.18 7.22
CA LEU A 571 -5.98 -6.39 6.41
C LEU A 571 -5.75 -7.87 6.09
N ASP A 572 -5.98 -8.77 7.04
CA ASP A 572 -5.72 -10.22 6.91
C ASP A 572 -4.28 -10.51 6.41
N ASP A 573 -3.31 -9.70 6.85
CA ASP A 573 -1.90 -9.80 6.48
C ASP A 573 -1.11 -10.50 7.60
N GLU A 574 -0.76 -11.76 7.33
CA GLU A 574 0.01 -12.63 8.24
C GLU A 574 1.43 -12.11 8.49
N THR A 575 1.95 -11.19 7.66
CA THR A 575 3.29 -10.62 7.79
C THR A 575 3.36 -9.45 8.77
N ILE A 576 2.25 -8.78 9.07
CA ILE A 576 2.23 -7.59 9.93
C ILE A 576 2.75 -7.87 11.35
N PRO A 577 2.30 -8.93 12.05
CA PRO A 577 2.84 -9.28 13.36
C PRO A 577 4.36 -9.45 13.33
N TYR A 578 4.89 -10.11 12.28
CA TYR A 578 6.32 -10.29 12.08
C TYR A 578 7.05 -8.98 11.85
N LYS A 579 6.51 -8.10 10.98
CA LYS A 579 7.06 -6.76 10.72
C LYS A 579 7.10 -5.90 11.99
N ILE A 580 6.06 -5.94 12.81
CA ILE A 580 6.01 -5.26 14.11
C ILE A 580 7.09 -5.81 15.05
N ALA A 581 7.15 -7.13 15.22
CA ALA A 581 8.17 -7.78 16.07
C ALA A 581 9.59 -7.43 15.62
N LYS A 582 9.84 -7.43 14.31
CA LYS A 582 11.11 -6.99 13.72
C LYS A 582 11.42 -5.53 14.08
N ALA A 583 10.47 -4.61 13.89
CA ALA A 583 10.65 -3.21 14.20
C ALA A 583 10.91 -2.94 15.69
N ILE A 584 10.28 -3.71 16.58
CA ILE A 584 10.54 -3.61 18.03
C ILE A 584 11.95 -4.14 18.36
N ASN A 585 12.39 -5.25 17.75
CA ASN A 585 13.77 -5.73 17.91
C ASN A 585 14.79 -4.70 17.43
N GLU A 586 14.52 -4.00 16.31
CA GLU A 586 15.35 -2.88 15.85
C GLU A 586 15.40 -1.73 16.86
N SER A 587 14.35 -1.51 17.65
CA SER A 587 14.37 -0.54 18.76
C SER A 587 15.15 -1.03 19.98
N ILE A 588 15.16 -2.33 20.28
CA ILE A 588 15.99 -2.89 21.36
C ILE A 588 17.47 -2.58 21.10
N LEU A 589 17.89 -2.72 19.83
CA LEU A 589 19.26 -2.48 19.39
C LEU A 589 19.69 -1.01 19.47
N SER A 590 18.76 -0.05 19.51
CA SER A 590 19.11 1.38 19.53
C SER A 590 19.36 1.97 20.91
N TYR A 591 19.16 1.19 21.98
CA TYR A 591 19.43 1.65 23.34
C TYR A 591 20.87 1.36 23.73
N SER A 592 21.45 2.22 24.57
CA SER A 592 22.76 1.96 25.18
C SER A 592 22.73 0.67 26.02
N ALA A 593 23.88 0.02 26.20
CA ALA A 593 23.99 -1.19 27.04
C ALA A 593 23.69 -0.95 28.54
N GLU A 594 23.54 0.32 28.95
CA GLU A 594 23.18 0.70 30.33
C GLU A 594 21.65 0.83 30.52
N ASP A 595 20.86 0.92 29.44
CA ASP A 595 19.40 1.12 29.46
C ASP A 595 18.60 -0.20 29.46
N ASN A 596 19.01 -1.16 30.29
CA ASN A 596 18.46 -2.52 30.33
C ASN A 596 16.96 -2.61 30.58
N LEU A 597 16.39 -1.68 31.36
CA LEU A 597 14.96 -1.68 31.68
C LEU A 597 14.09 -1.47 30.44
N MET A 598 14.48 -0.55 29.54
CA MET A 598 13.71 -0.30 28.31
C MET A 598 13.84 -1.45 27.32
N LYS A 599 15.04 -2.02 27.18
CA LYS A 599 15.28 -3.18 26.32
C LYS A 599 14.43 -4.40 26.74
N ILE A 600 14.41 -4.74 28.03
CA ILE A 600 13.55 -5.82 28.56
C ILE A 600 12.06 -5.54 28.28
N GLN A 601 11.63 -4.29 28.52
CA GLN A 601 10.24 -3.91 28.30
C GLN A 601 9.80 -4.01 26.85
N LEU A 602 10.69 -3.76 25.89
CA LEU A 602 10.43 -3.95 24.46
C LEU A 602 10.45 -5.43 24.08
N LEU A 603 11.36 -6.22 24.66
CA LEU A 603 11.40 -7.68 24.46
C LEU A 603 10.07 -8.34 24.92
N GLU A 604 9.52 -7.91 26.05
CA GLU A 604 8.21 -8.41 26.53
C GLU A 604 7.08 -8.11 25.53
N LEU A 605 7.14 -7.01 24.77
CA LEU A 605 6.17 -6.76 23.68
C LEU A 605 6.33 -7.76 22.53
N VAL A 606 7.56 -8.12 22.17
CA VAL A 606 7.84 -9.14 21.14
C VAL A 606 7.35 -10.52 21.61
N LYS A 607 7.58 -10.85 22.88
CA LYS A 607 7.07 -12.07 23.53
C LYS A 607 5.55 -12.15 23.52
N ASP A 608 4.86 -11.05 23.82
CA ASP A 608 3.40 -10.97 23.76
C ASP A 608 2.88 -11.20 22.34
N ILE A 609 3.54 -10.62 21.32
CA ILE A 609 3.21 -10.84 19.91
C ILE A 609 3.42 -12.32 19.54
N ALA A 610 4.57 -12.89 19.89
CA ALA A 610 4.90 -14.29 19.61
C ALA A 610 3.93 -15.26 20.29
N ARG A 611 3.52 -14.97 21.53
CA ARG A 611 2.52 -15.77 22.27
C ARG A 611 1.15 -15.71 21.61
N MET A 612 0.72 -14.51 21.22
CA MET A 612 -0.56 -14.28 20.55
C MET A 612 -0.63 -14.98 19.19
N HIS A 613 0.50 -15.07 18.51
CA HIS A 613 0.67 -15.75 17.22
C HIS A 613 1.54 -17.01 17.34
N SER A 614 1.26 -17.84 18.36
CA SER A 614 2.06 -19.05 18.70
C SER A 614 2.20 -20.07 17.56
N TYR A 615 1.34 -20.03 16.55
CA TYR A 615 1.43 -20.88 15.36
C TYR A 615 2.51 -20.42 14.36
N ASN A 616 2.98 -19.19 14.45
CA ASN A 616 3.96 -18.60 13.52
C ASN A 616 5.38 -18.80 14.08
N ILE A 617 6.15 -19.69 13.43
CA ILE A 617 7.52 -20.02 13.81
C ILE A 617 8.48 -18.84 13.61
N ASP A 618 8.32 -18.04 12.55
CA ASP A 618 9.19 -16.89 12.30
C ASP A 618 9.08 -15.85 13.42
N LEU A 619 7.92 -15.71 14.05
CA LEU A 619 7.75 -14.88 15.24
C LEU A 619 8.43 -15.44 16.49
N GLN A 620 8.40 -16.76 16.67
CA GLN A 620 9.14 -17.40 17.77
C GLN A 620 10.65 -17.19 17.57
N VAL A 621 11.12 -17.28 16.33
CA VAL A 621 12.51 -17.01 15.95
C VAL A 621 12.88 -15.55 16.23
N LYS A 622 12.01 -14.58 15.89
CA LYS A 622 12.26 -13.16 16.22
C LYS A 622 12.35 -12.90 17.72
N PHE A 623 11.55 -13.58 18.53
CA PHE A 623 11.69 -13.49 19.99
C PHE A 623 13.04 -14.03 20.47
N VAL A 624 13.49 -15.17 19.94
CA VAL A 624 14.82 -15.74 20.24
C VAL A 624 15.95 -14.82 19.80
N GLU A 625 15.85 -14.19 18.63
CA GLU A 625 16.84 -13.19 18.20
C GLU A 625 16.89 -11.99 19.15
N GLY A 626 15.73 -11.51 19.61
CA GLY A 626 15.65 -10.45 20.63
C GLY A 626 16.34 -10.82 21.95
N LEU A 627 16.14 -12.06 22.42
CA LEU A 627 16.85 -12.61 23.58
C LEU A 627 18.36 -12.68 23.34
N ASN A 628 18.80 -13.16 22.18
CA ASN A 628 20.22 -13.26 21.84
C ASN A 628 20.91 -11.89 21.84
N PHE A 629 20.26 -10.86 21.29
CA PHE A 629 20.80 -9.49 21.31
C PHE A 629 20.97 -8.99 22.73
N LEU A 630 19.98 -9.20 23.59
CA LEU A 630 20.05 -8.79 24.99
C LEU A 630 21.13 -9.52 25.76
N ILE A 631 21.28 -10.84 25.56
CA ILE A 631 22.36 -11.64 26.17
C ILE A 631 23.74 -11.10 25.76
N LEU A 632 23.94 -10.78 24.48
CA LEU A 632 25.20 -10.25 23.98
C LEU A 632 25.53 -8.87 24.58
N ASP A 633 24.51 -8.01 24.66
CA ASP A 633 24.63 -6.63 25.13
C ASP A 633 24.85 -6.55 26.66
N THR A 634 24.07 -7.30 27.45
CA THR A 634 24.18 -7.27 28.92
C THR A 634 25.37 -8.04 29.46
N GLY A 635 25.96 -8.95 28.67
CA GLY A 635 27.05 -9.83 29.12
C GLY A 635 28.29 -9.09 29.63
N PHE A 636 28.49 -7.85 29.18
CA PHE A 636 29.61 -7.00 29.61
C PHE A 636 29.32 -6.21 30.91
N SER A 637 28.04 -5.90 31.19
CA SER A 637 27.63 -4.99 32.27
C SER A 637 26.94 -5.70 33.45
N ASP A 638 26.09 -6.69 33.20
CA ASP A 638 25.32 -7.42 34.21
C ASP A 638 25.23 -8.92 33.87
N ILE A 639 26.10 -9.70 34.49
CA ILE A 639 26.17 -11.15 34.28
C ILE A 639 24.97 -11.89 34.85
N ASP A 640 24.40 -11.41 35.96
CA ASP A 640 23.26 -12.07 36.60
C ASP A 640 22.00 -11.90 35.73
N GLN A 641 21.82 -10.72 35.11
CA GLN A 641 20.77 -10.48 34.13
C GLN A 641 20.97 -11.32 32.86
N THR A 642 22.21 -11.41 32.35
CA THR A 642 22.56 -12.23 31.18
C THR A 642 22.19 -13.70 31.40
N GLU A 643 22.43 -14.21 32.60
CA GLU A 643 22.06 -15.58 32.96
C GLU A 643 20.55 -15.80 33.05
N GLN A 644 19.80 -14.82 33.57
CA GLN A 644 18.33 -14.91 33.59
C GLN A 644 17.76 -14.97 32.17
N LEU A 645 18.29 -14.15 31.26
CA LEU A 645 17.92 -14.16 29.84
C LEU A 645 18.30 -15.47 29.16
N ALA A 646 19.47 -16.04 29.50
CA ALA A 646 19.90 -17.34 29.01
C ALA A 646 19.02 -18.49 29.52
N ASP A 647 18.59 -18.43 30.79
CA ASP A 647 17.65 -19.41 31.35
C ASP A 647 16.28 -19.32 30.68
N GLU A 648 15.77 -18.11 30.43
CA GLU A 648 14.56 -17.90 29.63
C GLU A 648 14.70 -18.46 28.21
N LEU A 649 15.83 -18.20 27.55
CA LEU A 649 16.12 -18.73 26.21
C LEU A 649 16.13 -20.26 26.18
N ILE A 650 16.76 -20.90 27.17
CA ILE A 650 16.83 -22.36 27.28
C ILE A 650 15.44 -22.96 27.55
N GLU A 651 14.66 -22.38 28.46
CA GLU A 651 13.29 -22.82 28.73
C GLU A 651 12.40 -22.68 27.49
N PHE A 652 12.53 -21.56 26.77
CA PHE A 652 11.81 -21.32 25.53
C PHE A 652 12.17 -22.36 24.46
N ALA A 653 13.46 -22.57 24.19
CA ALA A 653 13.92 -23.56 23.21
C ALA A 653 13.43 -24.99 23.57
N ARG A 654 13.40 -25.33 24.86
CA ARG A 654 12.86 -26.62 25.33
C ARG A 654 11.35 -26.77 25.08
N SER A 655 10.58 -25.68 25.09
CA SER A 655 9.16 -25.73 24.74
C SER A 655 8.91 -25.96 23.25
N TYR A 656 9.89 -25.66 22.40
CA TYR A 656 9.86 -25.83 20.94
C TYR A 656 10.81 -26.94 20.44
N ARG A 657 11.05 -27.97 21.26
CA ARG A 657 11.87 -29.12 20.86
C ARG A 657 11.40 -29.71 19.53
N ASN A 658 12.36 -30.10 18.70
CA ASN A 658 12.18 -30.57 17.32
C ASN A 658 11.96 -29.46 16.28
N ASN A 659 12.07 -28.18 16.67
CA ASN A 659 12.18 -27.08 15.71
C ASN A 659 13.65 -26.68 15.54
N GLN A 660 14.25 -27.11 14.43
CA GLN A 660 15.67 -26.88 14.14
C GLN A 660 16.02 -25.38 14.14
N GLN A 661 15.20 -24.53 13.53
CA GLN A 661 15.49 -23.09 13.40
C GLN A 661 15.53 -22.38 14.77
N ILE A 662 14.58 -22.70 15.66
CA ILE A 662 14.55 -22.15 17.02
C ILE A 662 15.74 -22.67 17.84
N GLU A 663 16.04 -23.96 17.76
CA GLU A 663 17.14 -24.55 18.52
C GLU A 663 18.52 -24.09 18.02
N GLU A 664 18.69 -23.84 16.72
CA GLU A 664 19.89 -23.23 16.14
C GLU A 664 20.13 -21.82 16.66
N LYS A 665 19.10 -20.96 16.60
CA LYS A 665 19.21 -19.60 17.12
C LYS A 665 19.41 -19.59 18.64
N ALA A 666 18.79 -20.50 19.39
CA ALA A 666 19.01 -20.61 20.82
C ALA A 666 20.44 -21.07 21.17
N ALA A 667 21.02 -21.97 20.39
CA ALA A 667 22.41 -22.40 20.58
C ALA A 667 23.39 -21.22 20.48
N LEU A 668 23.11 -20.22 19.62
CA LEU A 668 23.91 -19.00 19.52
C LEU A 668 23.86 -18.15 20.81
N GLY A 669 22.68 -17.90 21.38
CA GLY A 669 22.56 -17.16 22.65
C GLY A 669 23.22 -17.90 23.83
N ILE A 670 23.11 -19.24 23.84
CA ILE A 670 23.79 -20.07 24.84
C ILE A 670 25.32 -19.98 24.66
N LEU A 671 25.81 -19.91 23.42
CA LEU A 671 27.23 -19.72 23.12
C LEU A 671 27.74 -18.37 23.65
N TRP A 672 26.99 -17.27 23.42
CA TRP A 672 27.34 -15.96 24.00
C TRP A 672 27.42 -16.01 25.52
N THR A 673 26.44 -16.62 26.16
CA THR A 673 26.43 -16.79 27.62
C THR A 673 27.63 -17.61 28.11
N LEU A 674 28.02 -18.65 27.36
CA LEU A 674 29.19 -19.47 27.66
C LEU A 674 30.48 -18.64 27.59
N VAL A 675 30.62 -17.75 26.60
CA VAL A 675 31.76 -16.81 26.51
C VAL A 675 31.82 -15.93 27.75
N PHE A 676 30.72 -15.29 28.14
CA PHE A 676 30.71 -14.41 29.32
C PHE A 676 30.95 -15.16 30.62
N SER A 677 30.36 -16.35 30.80
CA SER A 677 30.65 -17.20 31.95
C SER A 677 32.11 -17.64 31.99
N LYS A 678 32.78 -17.81 30.84
CA LYS A 678 34.21 -18.13 30.78
C LYS A 678 35.04 -16.93 31.22
N LEU A 679 34.73 -15.75 30.70
CA LEU A 679 35.38 -14.48 31.06
C LEU A 679 35.28 -14.14 32.55
N LYS A 680 34.25 -14.63 33.24
CA LYS A 680 34.00 -14.42 34.68
C LYS A 680 34.33 -15.65 35.54
N ASP A 681 35.04 -16.65 35.01
CA ASP A 681 35.49 -17.87 35.71
C ASP A 681 34.35 -18.71 36.35
N GLN A 682 33.14 -18.68 35.78
CA GLN A 682 31.96 -19.38 36.30
C GLN A 682 31.91 -20.87 35.87
N THR A 683 32.86 -21.65 36.37
CA THR A 683 33.09 -23.07 35.99
C THR A 683 31.86 -23.97 36.03
N THR A 684 30.95 -23.82 36.99
CA THR A 684 29.73 -24.63 37.10
C THR A 684 28.71 -24.32 36.00
N LYS A 685 28.68 -23.09 35.50
CA LYS A 685 27.75 -22.63 34.46
C LYS A 685 28.24 -23.01 33.05
N LEU A 686 29.56 -23.01 32.83
CA LEU A 686 30.18 -23.51 31.59
C LEU A 686 29.73 -24.94 31.25
N ALA A 687 29.73 -25.83 32.24
CA ALA A 687 29.31 -27.21 32.06
C ALA A 687 27.81 -27.32 31.70
N LYS A 688 26.96 -26.46 32.26
CA LYS A 688 25.52 -26.39 31.96
C LYS A 688 25.27 -25.97 30.52
N TYR A 689 25.88 -24.87 30.07
CA TYR A 689 25.70 -24.35 28.71
C TYR A 689 26.30 -25.25 27.64
N LYS A 690 27.50 -25.81 27.88
CA LYS A 690 28.11 -26.82 27.00
C LYS A 690 27.17 -28.01 26.81
N LYS A 691 26.60 -28.53 27.91
CA LYS A 691 25.68 -29.68 27.85
C LYS A 691 24.43 -29.37 27.02
N GLU A 692 23.90 -28.15 27.10
CA GLU A 692 22.74 -27.76 26.31
C GLU A 692 23.09 -27.61 24.81
N ILE A 693 24.22 -26.98 24.47
CA ILE A 693 24.71 -26.90 23.08
C ILE A 693 24.97 -28.31 22.51
N ASP A 694 25.64 -29.18 23.27
CA ASP A 694 25.91 -30.56 22.87
C ASP A 694 24.61 -31.33 22.63
N PHE A 695 23.59 -31.12 23.48
CA PHE A 695 22.28 -31.73 23.31
C PHE A 695 21.61 -31.27 22.00
N ILE A 696 21.59 -29.95 21.74
CA ILE A 696 21.01 -29.38 20.52
C ILE A 696 21.74 -29.91 19.28
N ALA A 697 23.08 -29.85 19.26
CA ALA A 697 23.88 -30.31 18.14
C ALA A 697 23.72 -31.82 17.87
N THR A 698 23.54 -32.63 18.92
CA THR A 698 23.28 -34.08 18.78
C THR A 698 21.88 -34.36 18.21
N SER A 699 20.92 -33.47 18.47
CA SER A 699 19.56 -33.59 17.95
C SER A 699 19.48 -33.28 16.44
N TYR A 700 20.44 -32.51 15.90
CA TYR A 700 20.51 -32.13 14.49
C TYR A 700 21.92 -32.36 13.91
N PRO A 701 22.35 -33.63 13.74
CA PRO A 701 23.73 -33.97 13.38
C PRO A 701 24.15 -33.51 11.96
N GLU A 702 23.20 -33.17 11.10
CA GLU A 702 23.47 -32.69 9.74
C GLU A 702 23.63 -31.17 9.65
N SER A 703 23.28 -30.41 10.70
CA SER A 703 23.42 -28.96 10.69
C SER A 703 24.88 -28.53 10.69
N ALA A 704 25.32 -27.89 9.61
CA ALA A 704 26.66 -27.29 9.52
C ALA A 704 26.82 -26.13 10.52
N TYR A 705 25.75 -25.38 10.77
CA TYR A 705 25.71 -24.28 11.72
C TYR A 705 25.98 -24.77 13.15
N LEU A 706 25.30 -25.83 13.60
CA LEU A 706 25.49 -26.40 14.94
C LEU A 706 26.85 -27.08 15.12
N LYS A 707 27.41 -27.67 14.05
CA LYS A 707 28.79 -28.16 14.06
C LYS A 707 29.77 -27.03 14.36
N LYS A 708 29.63 -25.90 13.66
CA LYS A 708 30.50 -24.72 13.88
C LYS A 708 30.31 -24.10 15.28
N ILE A 709 29.08 -24.00 15.78
CA ILE A 709 28.82 -23.56 17.17
C ILE A 709 29.51 -24.49 18.18
N LYS A 710 29.47 -25.81 17.95
CA LYS A 710 30.14 -26.78 18.81
C LYS A 710 31.67 -26.64 18.76
N ASP A 711 32.24 -26.42 17.59
CA ASP A 711 33.68 -26.18 17.44
C ASP A 711 34.11 -24.90 18.18
N LEU A 712 33.33 -23.82 18.05
CA LEU A 712 33.53 -22.57 18.80
C LEU A 712 33.39 -22.79 20.31
N THR A 713 32.45 -23.64 20.74
CA THR A 713 32.28 -24.00 22.16
C THR A 713 33.55 -24.65 22.72
N GLU A 714 34.14 -25.61 21.99
CA GLU A 714 35.39 -26.25 22.42
C GLU A 714 36.57 -25.25 22.40
N PHE A 715 36.60 -24.34 21.43
CA PHE A 715 37.60 -23.25 21.40
C PHE A 715 37.53 -22.35 22.65
N ILE A 716 36.33 -21.92 23.06
CA ILE A 716 36.13 -21.08 24.25
C ILE A 716 36.48 -21.83 25.55
N LEU A 717 36.29 -23.15 25.58
CA LEU A 717 36.62 -23.93 26.78
C LEU A 717 38.13 -24.15 26.92
N THR A 718 38.86 -24.19 25.79
CA THR A 718 40.30 -24.48 25.74
C THR A 718 41.21 -23.24 25.78
N ASN A 719 40.68 -22.07 25.42
CA ASN A 719 41.35 -20.75 25.55
C ASN A 719 40.68 -19.93 26.66
#